data_AF-A0A285Q305-F1
#
_entry.id   AF-A0A285Q305-F1
#
_cell.length_a   1.000
_cell.length_b   1.000
_cell.length_c   1.000
_cell.angle_alpha   90.00
_cell.angle_beta   90.00
_cell.angle_gamma   90.00
#
_symmetry.space_group_name_H-M   'P 1'
#
loop_
_entity.id
_entity.type
_entity.pdbx_description
1 polymer ?
#
loop_
_entity_poly.entity_id
_entity_poly.type
_entity_poly.pdbx_seq_one_letter_code
_entity_poly.pdbx_strand_id
1 'polypeptide(L)'
;MIYPESVIGVAPAFWERTHVDLKRATLEAVINEAGDTDAITPGQCKKCLRQIHAQINGNRPGGLTDSQHSVVCRALEKINQTGLIRCAMPPAPVKATRPSVLPDNERQWEAQGIARAYLQDTHPALVKPKTAETAALSLVYGLVEVGYGLEPAISIVSRLRQGDLAPNQNRILRTPVHYLETGNYVHETVLPSWLRKRIKHVAKFNLKYKLVAGRRPNQQWAIHGLGPEPTTVTDQKRYEWRFNQLKKVLTEHHTERFSAWATNQQRPVNTLMRRLPYFSRALRLRALTLGMEPVFYRQLENLPLPADTPAGLADFLVPSLAIGYWPATRSAVITPNHSRAPWEALTNLTGTPLAEQDICDTVSASWAQDAKFLLCAFTTALTNQFGPERLTPGQLKPLAAMLPRYLSQAEQIAPRTGAAYMALLWIGTKLHHREIAVSTAKDYLSQIIINGVLEYEYAFDFSDWDDEDVESVRLRVMNRRKLSDSTRQNRQDRLGQFLSFCQAHGLMEEATLEKEKLNYALTKRRNRVLGLAQFDQLQYTLTHSAEPEAPLVTTLLTLGFYGGLRSGEMLALALDDIEICGPEIYVWIRRGKTPAARRKIPLHLLAPPRVCEQFLAYLDTRLAAARKHKSNPKKVAFIGPNGHVEGFKREEIIPAVIGLLRYYAGPEYDMHTLRHGFGTWLMLRAYALKYPEFKHQLLEQQHAAFSDEGEKRFTQLFQWSEDQPLRQDRIDLFIHTRKLMGHSHISVLLQNYMHGFGVIHQFLMSKM
;
A
#
# COMPACT_ATOMS: atom_id res chain seq x y z
N MET A 1 37.45 23.00 -4.35
CA MET A 1 38.27 21.77 -4.36
C MET A 1 38.99 21.69 -3.03
N ILE A 2 38.79 20.64 -2.22
CA ILE A 2 39.47 20.46 -0.93
C ILE A 2 40.63 19.50 -1.17
N TYR A 3 41.87 19.90 -0.85
CA TYR A 3 43.06 19.07 -1.06
C TYR A 3 43.10 17.89 -0.07
N PRO A 4 43.55 16.69 -0.48
CA PRO A 4 43.54 15.47 0.36
C PRO A 4 44.26 15.66 1.70
N GLU A 5 45.33 16.45 1.70
CA GLU A 5 46.13 16.77 2.89
C GLU A 5 45.33 17.48 3.99
N SER A 6 44.34 18.29 3.63
CA SER A 6 43.46 18.96 4.59
C SER A 6 42.42 18.03 5.23
N VAL A 7 42.20 16.85 4.64
CA VAL A 7 41.27 15.81 5.14
C VAL A 7 41.98 14.89 6.14
N ILE A 8 43.27 14.64 5.93
CA ILE A 8 44.12 13.80 6.80
C ILE A 8 44.23 14.38 8.21
N GLY A 9 44.30 15.71 8.34
CA GLY A 9 44.38 16.40 9.63
C GLY A 9 43.11 16.35 10.50
N VAL A 10 41.99 15.84 9.99
CA VAL A 10 40.71 15.82 10.73
C VAL A 10 40.60 14.60 11.66
N ALA A 11 41.40 13.55 11.47
CA ALA A 11 41.50 12.41 12.40
C ALA A 11 42.69 11.47 12.07
N PRO A 12 43.84 11.65 12.74
CA PRO A 12 45.06 10.88 12.48
C PRO A 12 44.89 9.36 12.67
N ALA A 13 44.18 8.93 13.72
CA ALA A 13 44.06 7.52 14.11
C ALA A 13 43.38 6.59 13.07
N PHE A 14 42.54 7.13 12.17
CA PHE A 14 41.95 6.33 11.08
C PHE A 14 43.00 5.93 10.03
N TRP A 15 43.97 6.81 9.81
CA TRP A 15 45.06 6.67 8.84
C TRP A 15 46.24 5.85 9.38
N GLU A 16 46.25 5.47 10.65
CA GLU A 16 47.34 4.71 11.27
C GLU A 16 47.19 3.18 11.09
N ARG A 17 46.07 2.70 10.55
CA ARG A 17 45.83 1.26 10.28
C ARG A 17 46.29 0.82 8.88
N THR A 18 46.55 -0.47 8.69
CA THR A 18 46.85 -1.13 7.40
C THR A 18 46.03 -0.59 6.22
N HIS A 19 46.66 -0.48 5.05
CA HIS A 19 46.11 0.04 3.78
C HIS A 19 45.90 1.57 3.68
N VAL A 20 46.75 2.37 4.34
CA VAL A 20 46.70 3.85 4.33
C VAL A 20 46.65 4.42 2.91
N ASP A 21 47.56 3.99 2.04
CA ASP A 21 47.66 4.51 0.68
C ASP A 21 46.45 4.13 -0.18
N LEU A 22 45.88 2.95 0.04
CA LEU A 22 44.68 2.48 -0.64
C LEU A 22 43.42 3.22 -0.15
N LYS A 23 43.31 3.47 1.16
CA LYS A 23 42.25 4.30 1.75
C LYS A 23 42.33 5.73 1.21
N ARG A 24 43.54 6.26 1.10
CA ARG A 24 43.84 7.60 0.59
C ARG A 24 43.45 7.71 -0.88
N ALA A 25 43.95 6.80 -1.73
CA ALA A 25 43.61 6.74 -3.14
C ALA A 25 42.10 6.55 -3.38
N THR A 26 41.42 5.73 -2.55
CA THR A 26 39.97 5.52 -2.65
C THR A 26 39.20 6.80 -2.29
N LEU A 27 39.59 7.50 -1.22
CA LEU A 27 38.95 8.75 -0.81
C LEU A 27 39.20 9.86 -1.83
N GLU A 28 40.41 9.93 -2.38
CA GLU A 28 40.81 10.86 -3.45
C GLU A 28 40.00 10.63 -4.72
N ALA A 29 39.84 9.38 -5.15
CA ALA A 29 38.99 9.01 -6.28
C ALA A 29 37.52 9.43 -6.02
N VAL A 30 37.00 9.18 -4.82
CA VAL A 30 35.63 9.55 -4.43
C VAL A 30 35.41 11.06 -4.40
N ILE A 31 36.37 11.83 -3.90
CA ILE A 31 36.31 13.31 -3.85
C ILE A 31 36.40 13.88 -5.27
N ASN A 32 37.29 13.36 -6.11
CA ASN A 32 37.45 13.80 -7.49
C ASN A 32 36.20 13.51 -8.33
N GLU A 33 35.58 12.35 -8.14
CA GLU A 33 34.39 11.94 -8.90
C GLU A 33 33.07 12.53 -8.33
N ALA A 34 33.05 12.95 -7.07
CA ALA A 34 31.98 13.79 -6.50
C ALA A 34 32.11 15.26 -6.92
N GLY A 35 33.25 15.64 -7.49
CA GLY A 35 33.61 16.99 -7.93
C GLY A 35 32.80 17.54 -9.11
N ASP A 36 31.94 16.75 -9.73
CA ASP A 36 31.02 17.21 -10.77
C ASP A 36 29.66 17.63 -10.18
N THR A 37 29.68 18.57 -9.23
CA THR A 37 28.48 19.18 -8.67
C THR A 37 28.66 20.67 -8.41
N ASP A 38 28.28 21.51 -9.38
CA ASP A 38 28.04 22.95 -9.21
C ASP A 38 27.00 23.29 -8.11
N ALA A 39 26.47 22.28 -7.41
CA ALA A 39 25.36 22.36 -6.46
C ALA A 39 25.78 22.46 -4.98
N ILE A 40 27.07 22.34 -4.64
CA ILE A 40 27.52 22.26 -3.24
C ILE A 40 28.69 23.21 -2.97
N THR A 41 28.48 24.15 -2.05
CA THR A 41 29.50 25.12 -1.63
C THR A 41 30.67 24.44 -0.89
N PRO A 42 31.89 25.03 -0.90
CA PRO A 42 33.05 24.50 -0.17
C PRO A 42 32.78 24.22 1.33
N GLY A 43 31.97 25.06 1.98
CA GLY A 43 31.55 24.86 3.38
C GLY A 43 30.65 23.63 3.58
N GLN A 44 29.76 23.34 2.62
CA GLN A 44 28.94 22.14 2.64
C GLN A 44 29.77 20.87 2.37
N CYS A 45 30.83 20.96 1.55
CA CYS A 45 31.76 19.86 1.31
C CYS A 45 32.53 19.45 2.58
N LYS A 46 33.01 20.43 3.37
CA LYS A 46 33.61 20.19 4.69
C LYS A 46 32.64 19.51 5.67
N LYS A 47 31.34 19.86 5.63
CA LYS A 47 30.29 19.20 6.43
C LYS A 47 30.04 17.76 5.97
N CYS A 48 29.98 17.50 4.65
CA CYS A 48 29.86 16.15 4.09
C CYS A 48 31.07 15.26 4.44
N LEU A 49 32.29 15.78 4.37
CA LEU A 49 33.51 15.05 4.76
C LEU A 49 33.53 14.70 6.25
N ARG A 50 33.15 15.65 7.13
CA ARG A 50 32.99 15.38 8.56
C ARG A 50 31.91 14.33 8.85
N GLN A 51 30.87 14.26 8.04
CA GLN A 51 29.80 13.25 8.17
C GLN A 51 30.22 11.87 7.66
N ILE A 52 30.89 11.80 6.51
CA ILE A 52 31.53 10.57 6.00
C ILE A 52 32.48 10.03 7.07
N HIS A 53 33.29 10.91 7.65
CA HIS A 53 34.19 10.58 8.74
C HIS A 53 33.48 10.12 10.02
N ALA A 54 32.42 10.81 10.45
CA ALA A 54 31.62 10.40 11.60
C ALA A 54 31.02 9.00 11.40
N GLN A 55 30.50 8.70 10.19
CA GLN A 55 29.95 7.39 9.85
C GLN A 55 31.01 6.29 9.77
N ILE A 56 32.19 6.58 9.20
CA ILE A 56 33.34 5.65 9.17
C ILE A 56 33.80 5.27 10.58
N ASN A 57 33.65 6.16 11.57
CA ASN A 57 34.03 5.92 12.96
C ASN A 57 32.85 5.56 13.89
N GLY A 58 31.65 5.30 13.36
CA GLY A 58 30.49 4.87 14.17
C GLY A 58 29.80 5.97 15.00
N ASN A 59 30.07 7.25 14.75
CA ASN A 59 29.44 8.38 15.44
C ASN A 59 28.12 8.81 14.75
N ARG A 60 27.07 9.09 15.54
CA ARG A 60 25.77 9.58 15.03
C ARG A 60 25.87 11.05 14.57
N PRO A 61 25.64 11.38 13.29
CA PRO A 61 25.75 12.75 12.81
C PRO A 61 24.46 13.57 12.99
N GLY A 62 24.59 14.90 13.06
CA GLY A 62 23.46 15.84 12.97
C GLY A 62 22.84 15.92 11.58
N GLY A 63 21.70 16.60 11.44
CA GLY A 63 20.90 16.62 10.20
C GLY A 63 21.65 17.11 8.95
N LEU A 64 21.48 16.38 7.84
CA LEU A 64 21.90 16.73 6.49
C LEU A 64 20.73 17.29 5.67
N THR A 65 21.03 18.18 4.73
CA THR A 65 20.10 18.51 3.63
C THR A 65 20.09 17.38 2.59
N ASP A 66 19.05 17.29 1.73
CA ASP A 66 18.94 16.22 0.72
C ASP A 66 20.13 16.16 -0.23
N SER A 67 20.66 17.32 -0.66
CA SER A 67 21.81 17.40 -1.56
C SER A 67 23.09 16.89 -0.88
N GLN A 68 23.28 17.24 0.40
CA GLN A 68 24.40 16.75 1.20
C GLN A 68 24.28 15.26 1.48
N HIS A 69 23.08 14.77 1.81
CA HIS A 69 22.82 13.35 2.02
C HIS A 69 23.10 12.53 0.76
N SER A 70 22.65 12.99 -0.42
CA SER A 70 22.92 12.31 -1.68
C SER A 70 24.42 12.21 -1.98
N VAL A 71 25.22 13.23 -1.66
CA VAL A 71 26.67 13.20 -1.89
C VAL A 71 27.39 12.31 -0.89
N VAL A 72 27.01 12.37 0.39
CA VAL A 72 27.54 11.47 1.42
C VAL A 72 27.22 10.01 1.09
N CYS A 73 25.98 9.68 0.72
CA CYS A 73 25.60 8.33 0.34
C CYS A 73 26.34 7.83 -0.90
N ARG A 74 26.45 8.64 -1.96
CA ARG A 74 27.18 8.24 -3.17
C ARG A 74 28.66 7.95 -2.89
N ALA A 75 29.28 8.76 -2.02
CA ALA A 75 30.65 8.56 -1.57
C ALA A 75 30.80 7.25 -0.78
N LEU A 76 29.93 7.02 0.21
CA LEU A 76 29.96 5.81 1.03
C LEU A 76 29.60 4.54 0.22
N GLU A 77 28.71 4.62 -0.75
CA GLU A 77 28.40 3.53 -1.69
C GLU A 77 29.62 3.11 -2.51
N LYS A 78 30.39 4.06 -3.05
CA LYS A 78 31.62 3.75 -3.80
C LYS A 78 32.69 3.15 -2.92
N ILE A 79 32.87 3.68 -1.70
CA ILE A 79 33.77 3.07 -0.71
C ILE A 79 33.35 1.63 -0.44
N ASN A 80 32.06 1.41 -0.20
CA ASN A 80 31.49 0.09 0.04
C ASN A 80 31.66 -0.86 -1.16
N GLN A 81 31.54 -0.37 -2.41
CA GLN A 81 31.75 -1.15 -3.64
C GLN A 81 33.18 -1.67 -3.79
N THR A 82 34.16 -1.03 -3.18
CA THR A 82 35.55 -1.54 -3.18
C THR A 82 35.72 -2.81 -2.36
N GLY A 83 34.81 -3.10 -1.41
CA GLY A 83 34.92 -4.21 -0.47
C GLY A 83 36.00 -4.04 0.61
N LEU A 84 36.73 -2.92 0.62
CA LEU A 84 37.87 -2.67 1.51
C LEU A 84 37.47 -2.12 2.87
N ILE A 85 36.41 -1.32 2.92
CA ILE A 85 35.94 -0.65 4.13
C ILE A 85 34.43 -0.78 4.20
N ARG A 86 33.94 -1.12 5.39
CA ARG A 86 32.52 -1.23 5.68
C ARG A 86 32.02 0.07 6.30
N CYS A 87 31.29 0.86 5.51
CA CYS A 87 30.68 2.10 5.97
C CYS A 87 29.18 1.93 6.17
N ALA A 88 28.66 2.35 7.32
CA ALA A 88 27.22 2.49 7.51
C ALA A 88 26.69 3.64 6.65
N MET A 89 25.63 3.38 5.89
CA MET A 89 24.94 4.42 5.14
C MET A 89 24.14 5.27 6.12
N PRO A 90 24.28 6.61 6.11
CA PRO A 90 23.42 7.45 6.93
C PRO A 90 21.97 7.22 6.48
N PRO A 91 21.03 7.00 7.41
CA PRO A 91 19.64 6.81 7.06
C PRO A 91 19.20 7.99 6.20
N ALA A 92 18.43 7.69 5.13
CA ALA A 92 17.83 8.75 4.32
C ALA A 92 17.12 9.72 5.28
N PRO A 93 17.30 11.05 5.15
CA PRO A 93 16.50 11.98 5.90
C PRO A 93 15.06 11.65 5.59
N VAL A 94 14.38 11.05 6.56
CA VAL A 94 12.95 10.76 6.45
C VAL A 94 12.30 12.12 6.55
N LYS A 95 12.13 12.80 5.41
CA LYS A 95 11.16 13.88 5.35
C LYS A 95 9.87 13.25 5.83
N ALA A 96 9.40 13.70 7.00
CA ALA A 96 8.02 13.47 7.37
C ALA A 96 7.23 13.85 6.13
N THR A 97 6.59 12.87 5.50
CA THR A 97 5.76 13.09 4.32
C THR A 97 4.54 13.81 4.82
N ARG A 98 4.70 15.09 5.18
CA ARG A 98 3.59 16.02 5.25
C ARG A 98 3.05 16.01 3.84
N PRO A 99 1.81 15.54 3.64
CA PRO A 99 1.16 15.73 2.37
C PRO A 99 0.97 17.25 2.24
N SER A 100 1.97 18.01 1.76
CA SER A 100 1.73 19.39 1.32
C SER A 100 1.03 19.28 -0.03
N VAL A 101 -0.22 18.83 0.05
CA VAL A 101 -1.15 18.81 -1.06
C VAL A 101 -1.57 20.24 -1.38
N LEU A 102 -1.50 21.11 -0.36
CA LEU A 102 -1.64 22.54 -0.53
C LEU A 102 -0.47 23.08 -1.36
N PRO A 103 -0.77 24.03 -2.26
CA PRO A 103 0.25 24.77 -2.95
C PRO A 103 1.29 25.38 -2.03
N ASP A 104 2.56 25.19 -2.36
CA ASP A 104 3.71 25.66 -1.58
C ASP A 104 4.18 27.06 -2.01
N ASN A 105 3.59 27.62 -3.07
CA ASN A 105 3.93 28.94 -3.58
C ASN A 105 2.74 29.64 -4.27
N GLU A 106 2.84 30.97 -4.35
CA GLU A 106 1.84 31.85 -4.96
C GLU A 106 1.53 31.50 -6.42
N ARG A 107 2.54 31.10 -7.20
CA ARG A 107 2.37 30.74 -8.63
C ARG A 107 1.40 29.58 -8.84
N GLN A 108 1.33 28.63 -7.91
CA GLN A 108 0.39 27.51 -8.00
C GLN A 108 -1.05 27.94 -7.67
N TRP A 109 -1.24 28.90 -6.74
CA TRP A 109 -2.55 29.52 -6.50
C TRP A 109 -2.99 30.39 -7.69
N GLU A 110 -2.07 31.14 -8.28
CA GLU A 110 -2.30 31.91 -9.50
C GLU A 110 -2.73 30.98 -10.66
N ALA A 111 -2.05 29.84 -10.83
CA ALA A 111 -2.42 28.84 -11.82
C ALA A 111 -3.84 28.30 -11.61
N GLN A 112 -4.28 28.11 -10.35
CA GLN A 112 -5.66 27.74 -10.05
C GLN A 112 -6.65 28.85 -10.46
N GLY A 113 -6.31 30.11 -10.18
CA GLY A 113 -7.10 31.27 -10.61
C GLY A 113 -7.28 31.30 -12.13
N ILE A 114 -6.19 31.10 -12.88
CA ILE A 114 -6.20 31.00 -14.35
C ILE A 114 -7.07 29.82 -14.82
N ALA A 115 -6.94 28.64 -14.19
CA ALA A 115 -7.73 27.46 -14.55
C ALA A 115 -9.24 27.73 -14.38
N ARG A 116 -9.62 28.40 -13.28
CA ARG A 116 -11.02 28.77 -13.00
C ARG A 116 -11.56 29.78 -13.99
N ALA A 117 -10.79 30.81 -14.33
CA ALA A 117 -11.18 31.80 -15.33
C ALA A 117 -11.42 31.15 -16.71
N TYR A 118 -10.47 30.32 -17.15
CA TYR A 118 -10.62 29.54 -18.39
C TYR A 118 -11.87 28.65 -18.38
N LEU A 119 -12.12 27.93 -17.28
CA LEU A 119 -13.32 27.10 -17.17
C LEU A 119 -14.60 27.92 -17.18
N GLN A 120 -14.63 29.09 -16.55
CA GLN A 120 -15.80 29.95 -16.52
C GLN A 120 -16.17 30.42 -17.93
N ASP A 121 -15.18 30.85 -18.72
CA ASP A 121 -15.38 31.32 -20.08
C ASP A 121 -15.74 30.18 -21.05
N THR A 122 -15.17 28.99 -20.85
CA THR A 122 -15.44 27.82 -21.69
C THR A 122 -16.63 26.97 -21.21
N HIS A 123 -17.19 27.27 -20.03
CA HIS A 123 -18.26 26.52 -19.39
C HIS A 123 -19.46 26.25 -20.32
N PRO A 124 -19.98 27.22 -21.10
CA PRO A 124 -21.13 26.97 -21.97
C PRO A 124 -20.85 25.89 -23.02
N ALA A 125 -19.64 25.88 -23.59
CA ALA A 125 -19.23 24.88 -24.57
C ALA A 125 -19.02 23.50 -23.94
N LEU A 126 -18.50 23.45 -22.71
CA LEU A 126 -18.33 22.19 -21.97
C LEU A 126 -19.66 21.59 -21.52
N VAL A 127 -20.64 22.40 -21.11
CA VAL A 127 -21.96 21.90 -20.70
C VAL A 127 -22.75 21.38 -21.90
N LYS A 128 -22.64 22.02 -23.06
CA LYS A 128 -23.35 21.64 -24.30
C LYS A 128 -22.32 21.35 -25.40
N PRO A 129 -21.61 20.21 -25.34
CA PRO A 129 -20.55 19.92 -26.29
C PRO A 129 -21.11 19.82 -27.72
N LYS A 130 -20.36 20.39 -28.67
CA LYS A 130 -20.67 20.32 -30.10
C LYS A 130 -19.78 19.35 -30.88
N THR A 131 -18.70 18.89 -30.26
CA THR A 131 -17.74 17.91 -30.83
C THR A 131 -17.45 16.84 -29.80
N ALA A 132 -16.93 15.69 -30.25
CA ALA A 132 -16.61 14.58 -29.35
C ALA A 132 -15.42 14.90 -28.43
N GLU A 133 -14.45 15.69 -28.91
CA GLU A 133 -13.30 16.17 -28.14
C GLU A 133 -13.77 17.10 -27.03
N THR A 134 -14.71 18.00 -27.32
CA THR A 134 -15.30 18.89 -26.31
C THR A 134 -16.11 18.09 -25.28
N ALA A 135 -16.83 17.05 -25.71
CA ALA A 135 -17.56 16.15 -24.82
C ALA A 135 -16.60 15.40 -23.89
N ALA A 136 -15.52 14.84 -24.43
CA ALA A 136 -14.49 14.14 -23.66
C ALA A 136 -13.80 15.08 -22.66
N LEU A 137 -13.42 16.29 -23.10
CA LEU A 137 -12.79 17.29 -22.25
C LEU A 137 -13.71 17.75 -21.12
N SER A 138 -15.01 17.90 -21.41
CA SER A 138 -16.03 18.23 -20.40
C SER A 138 -16.12 17.20 -19.27
N LEU A 139 -16.07 15.91 -19.62
CA LEU A 139 -16.06 14.82 -18.64
C LEU A 139 -14.74 14.76 -17.86
N VAL A 140 -13.60 14.86 -18.55
CA VAL A 140 -12.28 14.82 -17.91
C VAL A 140 -12.10 16.00 -16.95
N TYR A 141 -12.39 17.23 -17.37
CA TYR A 141 -12.34 18.38 -16.46
C TYR A 141 -13.31 18.22 -15.30
N GLY A 142 -14.52 17.72 -15.55
CA GLY A 142 -15.49 17.46 -14.49
C GLY A 142 -14.95 16.50 -13.42
N LEU A 143 -14.28 15.42 -13.84
CA LEU A 143 -13.64 14.47 -12.93
C LEU A 143 -12.43 15.10 -12.22
N VAL A 144 -11.64 15.92 -12.90
CA VAL A 144 -10.51 16.63 -12.30
C VAL A 144 -10.98 17.66 -11.25
N GLU A 145 -12.07 18.37 -11.52
CA GLU A 145 -12.70 19.33 -10.58
C GLU A 145 -13.16 18.68 -9.28
N VAL A 146 -13.53 17.40 -9.32
CA VAL A 146 -13.91 16.59 -8.14
C VAL A 146 -12.74 15.82 -7.55
N GLY A 147 -11.50 16.12 -7.96
CA GLY A 147 -10.31 15.63 -7.29
C GLY A 147 -9.63 14.42 -7.94
N TYR A 148 -10.08 13.92 -9.09
CA TYR A 148 -9.29 12.92 -9.83
C TYR A 148 -8.04 13.54 -10.47
N GLY A 149 -6.95 12.78 -10.53
CA GLY A 149 -5.82 13.13 -11.38
C GLY A 149 -6.17 12.99 -12.87
N LEU A 150 -5.34 13.56 -13.74
CA LEU A 150 -5.58 13.53 -15.18
C LEU A 150 -5.64 12.11 -15.73
N GLU A 151 -4.68 11.24 -15.37
CA GLU A 151 -4.67 9.87 -15.86
C GLU A 151 -5.85 9.04 -15.35
N PRO A 152 -6.19 9.05 -14.05
CA PRO A 152 -7.44 8.46 -13.58
C PRO A 152 -8.68 8.98 -14.32
N ALA A 153 -8.81 10.30 -14.53
CA ALA A 153 -9.95 10.87 -15.24
C ALA A 153 -10.04 10.39 -16.70
N ILE A 154 -8.91 10.33 -17.42
CA ILE A 154 -8.88 9.78 -18.79
C ILE A 154 -9.19 8.28 -18.79
N SER A 155 -8.65 7.53 -17.83
CA SER A 155 -8.93 6.09 -17.67
C SER A 155 -10.43 5.83 -17.51
N ILE A 156 -11.08 6.59 -16.63
CA ILE A 156 -12.53 6.55 -16.45
C ILE A 156 -13.24 6.82 -17.78
N VAL A 157 -12.97 7.97 -18.41
CA VAL A 157 -13.65 8.40 -19.65
C VAL A 157 -13.41 7.44 -20.82
N SER A 158 -12.23 6.82 -20.91
CA SER A 158 -11.90 5.85 -21.96
C SER A 158 -12.75 4.59 -21.93
N ARG A 159 -13.31 4.27 -20.76
CA ARG A 159 -14.07 3.05 -20.47
C ARG A 159 -15.57 3.25 -20.46
N LEU A 160 -16.04 4.49 -20.33
CA LEU A 160 -17.46 4.80 -20.32
C LEU A 160 -18.13 4.27 -21.61
N ARG A 161 -19.25 3.58 -21.41
CA ARG A 161 -20.18 3.14 -22.44
C ARG A 161 -21.38 4.08 -22.50
N GLN A 162 -22.14 4.03 -23.59
CA GLN A 162 -23.39 4.83 -23.69
C GLN A 162 -24.41 4.42 -22.62
N GLY A 163 -24.45 3.13 -22.26
CA GLY A 163 -25.24 2.64 -21.13
C GLY A 163 -24.93 3.40 -19.83
N ASP A 164 -23.65 3.61 -19.53
CA ASP A 164 -23.20 4.30 -18.31
C ASP A 164 -23.61 5.78 -18.26
N LEU A 165 -23.99 6.37 -19.40
CA LEU A 165 -24.51 7.74 -19.48
C LEU A 165 -26.05 7.82 -19.42
N ALA A 166 -26.74 6.69 -19.26
CA ALA A 166 -28.20 6.64 -19.29
C ALA A 166 -28.81 7.40 -18.09
N PRO A 167 -29.90 8.18 -18.29
CA PRO A 167 -30.47 9.04 -17.24
C PRO A 167 -30.80 8.35 -15.92
N ASN A 168 -31.14 7.06 -15.98
CA ASN A 168 -31.52 6.23 -14.84
C ASN A 168 -30.32 5.55 -14.15
N GLN A 169 -29.16 5.47 -14.82
CA GLN A 169 -27.91 4.90 -14.29
C GLN A 169 -26.92 5.98 -13.80
N ASN A 170 -27.12 7.25 -14.18
CA ASN A 170 -26.24 8.40 -13.98
C ASN A 170 -25.97 8.87 -12.53
N ARG A 171 -26.20 8.05 -11.51
CA ARG A 171 -25.90 8.47 -10.12
C ARG A 171 -24.55 7.94 -9.63
N ILE A 172 -24.21 6.70 -9.97
CA ILE A 172 -22.95 6.06 -9.60
C ILE A 172 -22.15 5.80 -10.87
N LEU A 173 -20.91 6.26 -10.88
CA LEU A 173 -19.93 5.89 -11.88
C LEU A 173 -19.13 4.70 -11.34
N ARG A 174 -19.35 3.51 -11.90
CA ARG A 174 -18.53 2.32 -11.61
C ARG A 174 -17.31 2.35 -12.52
N THR A 175 -16.15 2.58 -11.93
CA THR A 175 -14.92 2.79 -12.70
C THR A 175 -13.89 1.75 -12.32
N PRO A 176 -13.33 1.00 -13.28
CA PRO A 176 -12.28 0.06 -12.97
C PRO A 176 -11.09 0.78 -12.34
N VAL A 177 -10.47 0.17 -11.34
CA VAL A 177 -9.39 0.81 -10.58
C VAL A 177 -8.16 1.13 -11.42
N HIS A 178 -8.04 0.56 -12.62
CA HIS A 178 -7.02 0.86 -13.61
C HIS A 178 -7.54 0.67 -15.04
N TYR A 179 -6.92 1.32 -16.02
CA TYR A 179 -7.30 1.16 -17.43
C TYR A 179 -6.92 -0.21 -18.02
N LEU A 180 -6.25 -1.07 -17.27
CA LEU A 180 -5.92 -2.46 -17.64
C LEU A 180 -6.77 -3.50 -16.89
N GLU A 181 -7.53 -3.07 -15.88
CA GLU A 181 -8.35 -3.96 -15.06
C GLU A 181 -9.57 -4.45 -15.85
N THR A 182 -9.73 -5.75 -16.09
CA THR A 182 -10.88 -6.30 -16.84
C THR A 182 -11.87 -7.07 -15.99
N GLY A 183 -11.59 -7.28 -14.71
CA GLY A 183 -12.43 -7.97 -13.75
C GLY A 183 -13.33 -7.04 -12.92
N ASN A 184 -13.65 -7.48 -11.71
CA ASN A 184 -14.66 -6.87 -10.85
C ASN A 184 -14.12 -5.78 -9.93
N TYR A 185 -12.84 -5.40 -10.04
CA TYR A 185 -12.27 -4.37 -9.17
C TYR A 185 -12.62 -2.98 -9.66
N VAL A 186 -13.63 -2.41 -9.02
CA VAL A 186 -14.15 -1.08 -9.34
C VAL A 186 -14.00 -0.13 -8.16
N HIS A 187 -13.86 1.12 -8.51
CA HIS A 187 -14.07 2.27 -7.67
C HIS A 187 -15.42 2.89 -8.06
N GLU A 188 -16.33 2.98 -7.11
CA GLU A 188 -17.62 3.61 -7.29
C GLU A 188 -17.58 5.04 -6.79
N THR A 189 -18.14 5.96 -7.57
CA THR A 189 -18.26 7.36 -7.16
C THR A 189 -19.59 7.94 -7.55
N VAL A 190 -20.23 8.59 -6.58
CA VAL A 190 -21.43 9.38 -6.83
C VAL A 190 -21.03 10.73 -7.37
N LEU A 191 -21.59 11.06 -8.53
CA LEU A 191 -21.24 12.29 -9.22
C LEU A 191 -22.06 13.48 -8.69
N PRO A 192 -21.41 14.63 -8.43
CA PRO A 192 -22.12 15.86 -8.08
C PRO A 192 -23.20 16.23 -9.10
N SER A 193 -24.25 16.92 -8.66
CA SER A 193 -25.43 17.22 -9.48
C SER A 193 -25.08 17.94 -10.81
N TRP A 194 -24.10 18.84 -10.79
CA TRP A 194 -23.64 19.57 -11.96
C TRP A 194 -22.89 18.67 -12.95
N LEU A 195 -22.07 17.73 -12.47
CA LEU A 195 -21.35 16.77 -13.32
C LEU A 195 -22.32 15.77 -13.96
N ARG A 196 -23.36 15.35 -13.21
CA ARG A 196 -24.47 14.57 -13.75
C ARG A 196 -25.21 15.31 -14.88
N LYS A 197 -25.41 16.62 -14.74
CA LYS A 197 -25.97 17.44 -15.82
C LYS A 197 -25.04 17.42 -17.06
N ARG A 198 -23.73 17.55 -16.91
CA ARG A 198 -22.77 17.45 -18.03
C ARG A 198 -22.85 16.08 -18.73
N ILE A 199 -22.85 14.98 -17.98
CA ILE A 199 -23.00 13.62 -18.52
C ILE A 199 -24.30 13.48 -19.32
N LYS A 200 -25.43 13.98 -18.80
CA LYS A 200 -26.70 13.97 -19.53
C LYS A 200 -26.63 14.72 -20.86
N HIS A 201 -25.87 15.82 -20.94
CA HIS A 201 -25.70 16.55 -22.19
C HIS A 201 -24.80 15.81 -23.18
N VAL A 202 -23.75 15.14 -22.71
CA VAL A 202 -22.92 14.25 -23.53
C VAL A 202 -23.77 13.10 -24.10
N ALA A 203 -24.61 12.47 -23.27
CA ALA A 203 -25.53 11.43 -23.73
C ALA A 203 -26.50 11.95 -24.82
N LYS A 204 -27.08 13.14 -24.63
CA LYS A 204 -27.94 13.79 -25.63
C LYS A 204 -27.19 14.11 -26.92
N PHE A 205 -25.95 14.58 -26.81
CA PHE A 205 -25.08 14.84 -27.96
C PHE A 205 -24.90 13.54 -28.77
N ASN A 206 -24.53 12.44 -28.13
CA ASN A 206 -24.32 11.15 -28.80
C ASN A 206 -25.56 10.67 -29.56
N LEU A 207 -26.74 10.77 -28.92
CA LEU A 207 -28.03 10.43 -29.54
C LEU A 207 -28.34 11.32 -30.75
N LYS A 208 -28.17 12.65 -30.62
CA LYS A 208 -28.48 13.62 -31.69
C LYS A 208 -27.67 13.35 -32.95
N TYR A 209 -26.39 13.04 -32.81
CA TYR A 209 -25.48 12.85 -33.95
C TYR A 209 -25.46 11.41 -34.48
N LYS A 210 -26.42 10.56 -34.07
CA LYS A 210 -26.53 9.15 -34.49
C LYS A 210 -25.22 8.36 -34.36
N LEU A 211 -24.35 8.78 -33.45
CA LEU A 211 -23.10 8.04 -33.13
C LEU A 211 -23.41 6.65 -32.54
N VAL A 212 -24.69 6.42 -32.22
CA VAL A 212 -25.22 5.25 -31.52
C VAL A 212 -26.00 4.28 -32.43
N ALA A 213 -26.06 4.50 -33.75
CA ALA A 213 -26.91 3.69 -34.63
C ALA A 213 -26.37 2.24 -34.80
N GLY A 214 -27.23 1.24 -34.59
CA GLY A 214 -26.98 -0.16 -35.02
C GLY A 214 -26.29 -1.12 -34.03
N ARG A 215 -25.90 -0.68 -32.82
CA ARG A 215 -25.37 -1.58 -31.75
C ARG A 215 -26.11 -1.36 -30.43
N ARG A 216 -26.11 -2.33 -29.50
CA ARG A 216 -26.71 -2.14 -28.17
C ARG A 216 -25.97 -1.05 -27.37
N PRO A 217 -26.64 -0.20 -26.56
CA PRO A 217 -26.00 0.91 -25.85
C PRO A 217 -24.82 0.52 -24.94
N ASN A 218 -24.85 -0.69 -24.36
CA ASN A 218 -23.77 -1.23 -23.53
C ASN A 218 -22.53 -1.67 -24.32
N GLN A 219 -22.64 -1.85 -25.64
CA GLN A 219 -21.53 -2.25 -26.51
C GLN A 219 -20.83 -1.04 -27.14
N GLN A 220 -21.32 0.17 -26.90
CA GLN A 220 -20.83 1.37 -27.54
C GLN A 220 -20.15 2.30 -26.56
N TRP A 221 -19.07 2.91 -27.01
CA TRP A 221 -18.32 3.87 -26.22
C TRP A 221 -19.08 5.17 -26.03
N ALA A 222 -18.95 5.79 -24.85
CA ALA A 222 -19.51 7.10 -24.53
C ALA A 222 -18.92 8.22 -25.41
N ILE A 223 -17.64 8.10 -25.76
CA ILE A 223 -16.91 9.07 -26.58
C ILE A 223 -16.46 8.38 -27.88
N HIS A 224 -16.95 8.90 -29.01
CA HIS A 224 -16.63 8.45 -30.37
C HIS A 224 -15.59 9.39 -31.01
N GLY A 225 -14.88 8.97 -32.06
CA GLY A 225 -13.98 9.87 -32.83
C GLY A 225 -12.47 9.73 -32.59
N LEU A 226 -12.01 8.61 -32.01
CA LEU A 226 -10.60 8.38 -31.69
C LEU A 226 -9.79 7.66 -32.80
N GLY A 227 -10.33 7.60 -34.02
CA GLY A 227 -9.81 6.78 -35.12
C GLY A 227 -10.37 5.34 -35.14
N PRO A 228 -9.96 4.52 -36.13
CA PRO A 228 -10.42 3.14 -36.27
C PRO A 228 -9.92 2.28 -35.12
N GLU A 229 -10.85 1.68 -34.38
CA GLU A 229 -10.55 0.79 -33.26
C GLU A 229 -9.92 -0.52 -33.78
N PRO A 230 -8.83 -1.01 -33.17
CA PRO A 230 -8.22 -2.27 -33.59
C PRO A 230 -9.19 -3.44 -33.37
N THR A 231 -9.49 -4.18 -34.44
CA THR A 231 -10.50 -5.25 -34.45
C THR A 231 -9.98 -6.59 -33.92
N THR A 232 -8.66 -6.80 -33.89
CA THR A 232 -8.01 -8.10 -33.59
C THR A 232 -7.29 -8.15 -32.24
N VAL A 233 -7.53 -7.19 -31.34
CA VAL A 233 -6.82 -7.12 -30.05
C VAL A 233 -7.70 -7.57 -28.88
N THR A 234 -7.05 -8.11 -27.84
CA THR A 234 -7.71 -8.43 -26.57
C THR A 234 -8.37 -7.19 -25.95
N ASP A 235 -9.38 -7.38 -25.10
CA ASP A 235 -10.09 -6.27 -24.46
C ASP A 235 -9.15 -5.34 -23.69
N GLN A 236 -8.16 -5.88 -22.99
CA GLN A 236 -7.14 -5.09 -22.30
C GLN A 236 -6.36 -4.17 -23.23
N LYS A 237 -5.84 -4.70 -24.36
CA LYS A 237 -5.11 -3.92 -25.38
C LYS A 237 -6.02 -2.87 -26.03
N ARG A 238 -7.31 -3.17 -26.18
CA ARG A 238 -8.31 -2.22 -26.69
C ARG A 238 -8.48 -1.03 -25.74
N TYR A 239 -8.60 -1.27 -24.43
CA TYR A 239 -8.70 -0.21 -23.42
C TYR A 239 -7.43 0.65 -23.37
N GLU A 240 -6.25 0.03 -23.43
CA GLU A 240 -4.96 0.74 -23.48
C GLU A 240 -4.86 1.63 -24.73
N TRP A 241 -5.22 1.12 -25.90
CA TRP A 241 -5.25 1.90 -27.14
C TRP A 241 -6.18 3.12 -26.99
N ARG A 242 -7.40 2.93 -26.48
CA ARG A 242 -8.36 4.03 -26.27
C ARG A 242 -7.85 5.08 -25.29
N PHE A 243 -7.26 4.65 -24.17
CA PHE A 243 -6.65 5.53 -23.19
C PHE A 243 -5.58 6.43 -23.85
N ASN A 244 -4.68 5.83 -24.62
CA ASN A 244 -3.62 6.56 -25.32
C ASN A 244 -4.15 7.52 -26.38
N GLN A 245 -5.16 7.11 -27.17
CA GLN A 245 -5.79 8.00 -28.16
C GLN A 245 -6.49 9.19 -27.49
N LEU A 246 -7.28 8.96 -26.42
CA LEU A 246 -7.92 10.05 -25.68
C LEU A 246 -6.89 11.00 -25.09
N LYS A 247 -5.83 10.47 -24.48
CA LYS A 247 -4.76 11.30 -23.91
C LYS A 247 -4.12 12.20 -24.96
N LYS A 248 -3.85 11.68 -26.16
CA LYS A 248 -3.34 12.46 -27.29
C LYS A 248 -4.32 13.56 -27.72
N VAL A 249 -5.54 13.17 -28.10
CA VAL A 249 -6.57 14.08 -28.62
C VAL A 249 -6.91 15.19 -27.61
N LEU A 250 -7.07 14.85 -26.34
CA LEU A 250 -7.36 15.83 -25.28
C LEU A 250 -6.20 16.81 -25.08
N THR A 251 -4.95 16.35 -25.20
CA THR A 251 -3.77 17.21 -25.05
C THR A 251 -3.70 18.22 -26.20
N GLU A 252 -3.89 17.77 -27.43
CA GLU A 252 -3.91 18.63 -28.63
C GLU A 252 -5.06 19.65 -28.54
N HIS A 253 -6.29 19.18 -28.28
CA HIS A 253 -7.48 20.03 -28.21
C HIS A 253 -7.42 21.05 -27.06
N HIS A 254 -6.93 20.65 -25.88
CA HIS A 254 -6.69 21.57 -24.76
C HIS A 254 -5.68 22.65 -25.15
N THR A 255 -4.56 22.26 -25.76
CA THR A 255 -3.48 23.19 -26.14
C THR A 255 -3.99 24.26 -27.10
N GLU A 256 -4.75 23.85 -28.13
CA GLU A 256 -5.35 24.75 -29.11
C GLU A 256 -6.33 25.73 -28.44
N ARG A 257 -7.32 25.22 -27.70
CA ARG A 257 -8.36 26.06 -27.09
C ARG A 257 -7.82 26.98 -26.01
N PHE A 258 -6.92 26.50 -25.17
CA PHE A 258 -6.30 27.33 -24.15
C PHE A 258 -5.46 28.43 -24.79
N SER A 259 -4.76 28.15 -25.89
CA SER A 259 -3.99 29.18 -26.61
C SER A 259 -4.89 30.26 -27.19
N ALA A 260 -6.01 29.88 -27.81
CA ALA A 260 -7.01 30.82 -28.33
C ALA A 260 -7.69 31.65 -27.23
N TRP A 261 -7.97 31.04 -26.07
CA TRP A 261 -8.48 31.77 -24.91
C TRP A 261 -7.45 32.74 -24.35
N ALA A 262 -6.19 32.31 -24.22
CA ALA A 262 -5.11 33.11 -23.66
C ALA A 262 -4.78 34.35 -24.50
N THR A 263 -4.93 34.29 -25.83
CA THR A 263 -4.78 35.47 -26.71
C THR A 263 -5.86 36.54 -26.49
N ASN A 264 -7.00 36.17 -25.92
CA ASN A 264 -8.10 37.11 -25.65
C ASN A 264 -8.02 37.71 -24.23
N GLN A 265 -7.03 37.31 -23.42
CA GLN A 265 -6.88 37.82 -22.06
C GLN A 265 -6.06 39.12 -22.06
N GLN A 266 -6.49 40.10 -21.26
CA GLN A 266 -5.78 41.38 -21.13
C GLN A 266 -4.42 41.26 -20.43
N ARG A 267 -4.24 40.22 -19.61
CA ARG A 267 -3.00 39.97 -18.88
C ARG A 267 -2.27 38.75 -19.45
N PRO A 268 -0.92 38.74 -19.47
CA PRO A 268 -0.17 37.58 -19.90
C PRO A 268 -0.51 36.38 -19.02
N VAL A 269 -0.96 35.29 -19.64
CA VAL A 269 -1.30 34.04 -18.96
C VAL A 269 -0.08 33.14 -18.93
N ASN A 270 0.14 32.44 -17.81
CA ASN A 270 1.18 31.43 -17.68
C ASN A 270 1.08 30.38 -18.81
N THR A 271 2.06 30.36 -19.71
CA THR A 271 2.07 29.50 -20.91
C THR A 271 2.14 28.01 -20.58
N LEU A 272 2.60 27.63 -19.38
CA LEU A 272 2.58 26.24 -18.94
C LEU A 272 1.16 25.67 -18.83
N MET A 273 0.15 26.52 -18.64
CA MET A 273 -1.27 26.13 -18.62
C MET A 273 -1.77 25.60 -19.97
N ARG A 274 -1.03 25.82 -21.07
CA ARG A 274 -1.27 25.13 -22.35
C ARG A 274 -1.02 23.63 -22.27
N ARG A 275 -0.26 23.15 -21.29
CA ARG A 275 -0.02 21.72 -21.09
C ARG A 275 -1.14 21.15 -20.23
N LEU A 276 -1.94 20.24 -20.79
CA LEU A 276 -3.07 19.61 -20.09
C LEU A 276 -2.70 19.01 -18.72
N PRO A 277 -1.54 18.34 -18.51
CA PRO A 277 -1.14 17.87 -17.18
C PRO A 277 -0.98 18.99 -16.15
N TYR A 278 -0.39 20.13 -16.55
CA TYR A 278 -0.19 21.27 -15.65
C TYR A 278 -1.51 21.97 -15.33
N PHE A 279 -2.35 22.20 -16.35
CA PHE A 279 -3.70 22.73 -16.19
C PHE A 279 -4.54 21.85 -15.25
N SER A 280 -4.51 20.53 -15.45
CA SER A 280 -5.30 19.59 -14.65
C SER A 280 -4.88 19.62 -13.19
N ARG A 281 -3.57 19.68 -12.89
CA ARG A 281 -3.07 19.82 -11.52
C ARG A 281 -3.57 21.09 -10.84
N ALA A 282 -3.56 22.22 -11.55
CA ALA A 282 -4.07 23.49 -11.03
C ALA A 282 -5.60 23.45 -10.80
N LEU A 283 -6.34 22.89 -11.77
CA LEU A 283 -7.80 22.77 -11.68
C LEU A 283 -8.22 21.91 -10.49
N ARG A 284 -7.52 20.80 -10.28
CA ARG A 284 -7.81 19.80 -9.25
C ARG A 284 -7.82 20.38 -7.83
N LEU A 285 -7.02 21.42 -7.57
CA LEU A 285 -6.98 22.13 -6.28
C LEU A 285 -8.36 22.63 -5.84
N ARG A 286 -9.30 22.79 -6.79
CA ARG A 286 -10.70 23.10 -6.50
C ARG A 286 -11.33 22.11 -5.51
N ALA A 287 -11.01 20.82 -5.61
CA ALA A 287 -11.55 19.81 -4.71
C ALA A 287 -11.16 20.08 -3.24
N LEU A 288 -9.90 20.48 -2.99
CA LEU A 288 -9.42 20.85 -1.66
C LEU A 288 -10.15 22.09 -1.13
N THR A 289 -10.34 23.10 -1.98
CA THR A 289 -11.07 24.33 -1.59
C THR A 289 -12.55 24.09 -1.30
N LEU A 290 -13.10 22.97 -1.78
CA LEU A 290 -14.47 22.54 -1.51
C LEU A 290 -14.55 21.49 -0.38
N GLY A 291 -13.48 21.31 0.38
CA GLY A 291 -13.48 20.49 1.59
C GLY A 291 -13.03 19.04 1.41
N MET A 292 -12.57 18.63 0.23
CA MET A 292 -11.92 17.32 0.07
C MET A 292 -10.66 17.27 0.93
N GLU A 293 -10.52 16.21 1.72
CA GLU A 293 -9.33 16.05 2.56
C GLU A 293 -8.08 15.73 1.71
N PRO A 294 -6.90 16.25 2.09
CA PRO A 294 -5.64 16.07 1.36
C PRO A 294 -5.30 14.61 1.05
N VAL A 295 -5.71 13.69 1.91
CA VAL A 295 -5.42 12.27 1.76
C VAL A 295 -6.23 11.62 0.62
N PHE A 296 -7.52 11.95 0.48
CA PHE A 296 -8.36 11.53 -0.65
C PHE A 296 -7.86 12.14 -1.93
N TYR A 297 -7.53 13.44 -1.88
CA TYR A 297 -6.89 14.11 -3.00
C TYR A 297 -5.62 13.38 -3.39
N ARG A 298 -4.71 13.01 -2.48
CA ARG A 298 -3.50 12.31 -2.90
C ARG A 298 -3.80 10.94 -3.51
N GLN A 299 -4.76 10.22 -2.94
CA GLN A 299 -5.10 8.87 -3.35
C GLN A 299 -5.75 8.79 -4.74
N LEU A 300 -6.50 9.83 -5.13
CA LEU A 300 -7.13 9.92 -6.45
C LEU A 300 -6.19 10.46 -7.55
N GLU A 301 -4.92 10.75 -7.23
CA GLU A 301 -4.00 11.44 -8.16
C GLU A 301 -3.51 10.52 -9.27
N ASN A 302 -3.23 9.28 -8.92
CA ASN A 302 -2.61 8.31 -9.81
C ASN A 302 -3.39 7.01 -9.76
N LEU A 303 -3.23 6.22 -10.81
CA LEU A 303 -3.72 4.84 -10.83
C LEU A 303 -2.74 3.91 -10.07
N PRO A 304 -3.21 2.78 -9.52
CA PRO A 304 -4.62 2.38 -9.47
C PRO A 304 -5.41 3.15 -8.40
N LEU A 305 -6.70 3.33 -8.66
CA LEU A 305 -7.65 3.83 -7.66
C LEU A 305 -7.81 2.83 -6.50
N PRO A 306 -8.24 3.27 -5.31
CA PRO A 306 -8.70 2.39 -4.25
C PRO A 306 -9.81 1.47 -4.76
N ALA A 307 -9.72 0.17 -4.47
CA ALA A 307 -10.80 -0.75 -4.80
C ALA A 307 -11.82 -0.72 -3.68
N ASP A 308 -13.07 -0.48 -4.05
CA ASP A 308 -14.21 -0.72 -3.17
C ASP A 308 -14.51 -2.23 -3.14
N THR A 309 -15.45 -2.63 -2.28
CA THR A 309 -15.92 -4.02 -2.25
C THR A 309 -16.57 -4.42 -3.58
N PRO A 310 -16.76 -5.72 -3.86
CA PRO A 310 -17.41 -6.14 -5.12
C PRO A 310 -18.82 -5.60 -5.31
N ALA A 311 -19.58 -5.43 -4.22
CA ALA A 311 -20.89 -4.76 -4.26
C ALA A 311 -20.79 -3.23 -4.09
N GLY A 312 -19.57 -2.71 -3.94
CA GLY A 312 -19.25 -1.29 -3.90
C GLY A 312 -19.93 -0.57 -2.76
N LEU A 313 -20.63 0.51 -3.09
CA LEU A 313 -21.34 1.34 -2.12
C LEU A 313 -22.48 0.59 -1.42
N ALA A 314 -23.03 -0.45 -2.04
CA ALA A 314 -24.20 -1.17 -1.53
C ALA A 314 -23.91 -2.00 -0.27
N ASP A 315 -22.65 -2.37 -0.03
CA ASP A 315 -22.27 -3.09 1.20
C ASP A 315 -22.32 -2.21 2.44
N PHE A 316 -22.23 -0.88 2.27
CA PHE A 316 -22.07 0.05 3.39
C PHE A 316 -23.22 1.04 3.53
N LEU A 317 -23.97 1.33 2.47
CA LEU A 317 -24.96 2.39 2.46
C LEU A 317 -26.40 1.85 2.45
N VAL A 318 -27.30 2.54 3.16
CA VAL A 318 -28.74 2.28 3.09
C VAL A 318 -29.21 2.49 1.65
N PRO A 319 -29.96 1.54 1.06
CA PRO A 319 -30.55 1.72 -0.26
C PRO A 319 -31.35 3.03 -0.32
N SER A 320 -31.01 3.87 -1.29
CA SER A 320 -31.68 5.16 -1.50
C SER A 320 -31.91 5.39 -2.99
N LEU A 321 -32.77 6.35 -3.35
CA LEU A 321 -32.89 6.80 -4.73
C LEU A 321 -31.53 7.22 -5.30
N ALA A 322 -30.58 7.69 -4.48
CA ALA A 322 -29.24 8.11 -4.90
C ALA A 322 -28.35 6.94 -5.33
N ILE A 323 -28.47 5.81 -4.64
CA ILE A 323 -27.62 4.63 -4.84
C ILE A 323 -28.30 3.63 -5.80
N GLY A 324 -29.63 3.75 -5.94
CA GLY A 324 -30.48 2.80 -6.65
C GLY A 324 -30.86 1.63 -5.74
N TYR A 325 -31.97 0.97 -6.06
CA TYR A 325 -32.27 -0.35 -5.53
C TYR A 325 -31.43 -1.37 -6.29
N TRP A 326 -30.11 -1.28 -6.18
CA TRP A 326 -29.34 -2.51 -6.32
C TRP A 326 -29.73 -3.29 -5.07
N PRO A 327 -30.38 -4.46 -5.17
CA PRO A 327 -30.35 -5.34 -4.04
C PRO A 327 -28.85 -5.46 -3.77
N ALA A 328 -28.39 -5.05 -2.58
CA ALA A 328 -27.27 -5.75 -1.98
C ALA A 328 -27.61 -7.19 -2.31
N THR A 329 -26.83 -7.83 -3.19
CA THR A 329 -26.93 -9.27 -3.34
C THR A 329 -26.80 -9.66 -1.90
N ARG A 330 -27.94 -10.01 -1.28
CA ARG A 330 -27.95 -10.62 0.02
C ARG A 330 -27.05 -11.77 -0.31
N SER A 331 -25.78 -11.69 0.10
CA SER A 331 -24.99 -12.88 0.35
C SER A 331 -25.97 -13.59 1.23
N ALA A 332 -26.71 -14.50 0.61
CA ALA A 332 -27.71 -15.26 1.31
C ALA A 332 -26.89 -15.71 2.50
N VAL A 333 -27.34 -15.35 3.71
CA VAL A 333 -26.80 -16.02 4.88
C VAL A 333 -27.02 -17.46 4.47
N ILE A 334 -25.93 -18.11 4.04
CA ILE A 334 -25.98 -19.49 3.61
C ILE A 334 -26.33 -20.07 4.93
N THR A 335 -27.61 -20.39 5.14
CA THR A 335 -28.05 -21.16 6.30
C THR A 335 -27.23 -22.42 6.16
N PRO A 336 -26.11 -22.53 6.90
CA PRO A 336 -25.19 -23.61 6.66
C PRO A 336 -26.00 -24.87 6.93
N ASN A 337 -25.81 -25.89 6.12
CA ASN A 337 -26.28 -27.20 6.52
C ASN A 337 -25.43 -27.58 7.74
N HIS A 338 -25.92 -27.25 8.94
CA HIS A 338 -25.21 -27.24 10.22
C HIS A 338 -24.69 -28.62 10.65
N SER A 339 -24.88 -29.65 9.83
CA SER A 339 -24.64 -31.02 10.23
C SER A 339 -23.15 -31.38 10.40
N ARG A 340 -22.17 -30.62 9.83
CA ARG A 340 -20.73 -30.81 10.09
C ARG A 340 -19.89 -29.55 9.81
N ALA A 341 -19.82 -28.61 10.75
CA ALA A 341 -18.77 -27.60 10.73
C ALA A 341 -17.40 -28.28 10.98
N PRO A 342 -16.29 -27.81 10.37
CA PRO A 342 -14.99 -28.48 10.39
C PRO A 342 -14.22 -28.34 11.74
N TRP A 343 -14.89 -28.56 12.87
CA TRP A 343 -14.28 -28.46 14.21
C TRP A 343 -13.23 -29.53 14.48
N GLU A 344 -13.30 -30.69 13.81
CA GLU A 344 -12.33 -31.80 13.94
C GLU A 344 -10.87 -31.38 13.65
N ALA A 345 -10.67 -30.32 12.86
CA ALA A 345 -9.34 -29.78 12.60
C ALA A 345 -8.72 -29.08 13.82
N LEU A 346 -9.55 -28.62 14.77
CA LEU A 346 -9.10 -27.92 15.98
C LEU A 346 -8.82 -28.85 17.16
N THR A 347 -9.48 -30.01 17.22
CA THR A 347 -9.37 -30.94 18.35
C THR A 347 -8.02 -31.66 18.43
N ASN A 348 -7.29 -31.76 17.30
CA ASN A 348 -6.04 -32.52 17.18
C ASN A 348 -4.79 -31.62 17.05
N LEU A 349 -4.90 -30.34 17.39
CA LEU A 349 -3.80 -29.39 17.26
C LEU A 349 -2.70 -29.64 18.29
N THR A 350 -1.46 -29.43 17.89
CA THR A 350 -0.29 -29.59 18.76
C THR A 350 0.18 -28.26 19.34
N GLY A 351 0.62 -28.32 20.59
CA GLY A 351 1.23 -27.17 21.27
C GLY A 351 2.71 -27.00 20.90
N THR A 352 3.16 -25.75 20.86
CA THR A 352 4.58 -25.36 20.78
C THR A 352 4.90 -24.30 21.82
N PRO A 353 6.09 -24.34 22.43
CA PRO A 353 6.55 -23.26 23.30
C PRO A 353 6.46 -21.90 22.60
N LEU A 354 6.09 -20.86 23.35
CA LEU A 354 6.16 -19.50 22.84
C LEU A 354 7.62 -19.18 22.48
N ALA A 355 7.86 -18.62 21.30
CA ALA A 355 9.20 -18.23 20.90
C ALA A 355 9.80 -17.25 21.94
N GLU A 356 10.93 -17.61 22.55
CA GLU A 356 11.56 -16.80 23.60
C GLU A 356 12.12 -15.47 23.05
N GLN A 357 12.47 -15.43 21.76
CA GLN A 357 13.03 -14.27 21.06
C GLN A 357 12.31 -14.04 19.73
N ASP A 358 12.09 -12.76 19.37
CA ASP A 358 11.62 -12.41 18.03
C ASP A 358 12.75 -12.67 17.04
N ILE A 359 12.45 -13.12 15.80
CA ILE A 359 13.46 -13.21 14.74
C ILE A 359 14.09 -11.82 14.52
N CYS A 360 13.32 -10.75 14.72
CA CYS A 360 13.82 -9.39 14.68
C CYS A 360 14.91 -9.10 15.73
N ASP A 361 14.92 -9.82 16.85
CA ASP A 361 15.92 -9.66 17.91
C ASP A 361 17.21 -10.44 17.63
N THR A 362 17.15 -11.48 16.78
CA THR A 362 18.32 -12.31 16.42
C THR A 362 19.05 -11.81 15.18
N VAL A 363 18.38 -11.04 14.32
CA VAL A 363 18.96 -10.44 13.12
C VAL A 363 19.63 -9.10 13.45
N SER A 364 20.88 -8.93 13.02
CA SER A 364 21.63 -7.68 13.24
C SER A 364 20.89 -6.47 12.68
N ALA A 365 20.92 -5.33 13.39
CA ALA A 365 20.40 -4.06 12.88
C ALA A 365 21.03 -3.63 11.53
N SER A 366 22.20 -4.16 11.18
CA SER A 366 22.88 -3.93 9.91
C SER A 366 22.67 -5.01 8.84
N TRP A 367 21.79 -5.98 9.06
CA TRP A 367 21.63 -7.16 8.19
C TRP A 367 21.42 -6.81 6.72
N ALA A 368 20.65 -5.75 6.42
CA ALA A 368 20.36 -5.36 5.05
C ALA A 368 21.64 -4.90 4.35
N GLN A 369 22.51 -4.21 5.08
CA GLN A 369 23.79 -3.78 4.58
C GLN A 369 24.75 -4.97 4.40
N ASP A 370 24.78 -5.90 5.37
CA ASP A 370 25.51 -7.19 5.26
C ASP A 370 25.10 -7.95 3.99
N ALA A 371 23.79 -8.12 3.80
CA ALA A 371 23.20 -8.78 2.63
C ALA A 371 23.60 -8.08 1.32
N LYS A 372 23.55 -6.74 1.27
CA LYS A 372 24.01 -5.98 0.09
C LYS A 372 25.48 -6.26 -0.21
N PHE A 373 26.35 -6.26 0.79
CA PHE A 373 27.78 -6.57 0.60
C PHE A 373 27.99 -7.99 0.08
N LEU A 374 27.30 -8.98 0.67
CA LEU A 374 27.38 -10.37 0.24
C LEU A 374 26.97 -10.52 -1.23
N LEU A 375 25.84 -9.93 -1.63
CA LEU A 375 25.37 -9.99 -3.01
C LEU A 375 26.29 -9.26 -3.98
N CYS A 376 26.86 -8.11 -3.59
CA CYS A 376 27.88 -7.43 -4.37
C CYS A 376 29.13 -8.29 -4.57
N ALA A 377 29.64 -8.91 -3.50
CA ALA A 377 30.78 -9.83 -3.56
C ALA A 377 30.51 -11.01 -4.51
N PHE A 378 29.32 -11.61 -4.42
CA PHE A 378 28.88 -12.66 -5.32
C PHE A 378 28.86 -12.20 -6.78
N THR A 379 28.32 -11.01 -7.09
CA THR A 379 28.31 -10.47 -8.46
C THR A 379 29.71 -10.20 -9.01
N THR A 380 30.63 -9.73 -8.17
CA THR A 380 32.03 -9.52 -8.54
C THR A 380 32.72 -10.84 -8.83
N ALA A 381 32.54 -11.85 -7.97
CA ALA A 381 33.08 -13.19 -8.17
C ALA A 381 32.56 -13.83 -9.46
N LEU A 382 31.25 -13.74 -9.72
CA LEU A 382 30.64 -14.20 -10.96
C LEU A 382 31.28 -13.54 -12.20
N THR A 383 31.42 -12.21 -12.18
CA THR A 383 31.96 -11.46 -13.31
C THR A 383 33.42 -11.83 -13.56
N ASN A 384 34.23 -11.91 -12.50
CA ASN A 384 35.66 -12.22 -12.60
C ASN A 384 35.92 -13.65 -13.08
N GLN A 385 35.08 -14.60 -12.66
CA GLN A 385 35.29 -16.02 -12.97
C GLN A 385 34.73 -16.44 -14.33
N PHE A 386 33.63 -15.82 -14.78
CA PHE A 386 32.89 -16.30 -15.96
C PHE A 386 32.76 -15.29 -17.09
N GLY A 387 33.10 -14.01 -16.86
CA GLY A 387 32.82 -12.93 -17.81
C GLY A 387 31.33 -12.57 -17.87
N PRO A 388 30.92 -11.66 -18.78
CA PRO A 388 29.56 -11.13 -18.84
C PRO A 388 28.53 -12.02 -19.56
N GLU A 389 28.99 -13.07 -20.25
CA GLU A 389 28.18 -13.88 -21.17
C GLU A 389 27.38 -14.98 -20.46
N ARG A 390 26.68 -15.83 -21.24
CA ARG A 390 26.00 -17.02 -20.72
C ARG A 390 27.02 -18.11 -20.40
N LEU A 391 26.78 -18.83 -19.31
CA LEU A 391 27.65 -19.92 -18.89
C LEU A 391 27.64 -21.07 -19.92
N THR A 392 28.82 -21.61 -20.17
CA THR A 392 29.00 -22.87 -20.91
C THR A 392 28.82 -24.08 -19.98
N PRO A 393 28.53 -25.29 -20.49
CA PRO A 393 28.39 -26.49 -19.66
C PRO A 393 29.60 -26.74 -18.74
N GLY A 394 30.82 -26.47 -19.21
CA GLY A 394 32.04 -26.62 -18.41
C GLY A 394 32.14 -25.64 -17.22
N GLN A 395 31.45 -24.50 -17.30
CA GLN A 395 31.42 -23.48 -16.24
C GLN A 395 30.37 -23.77 -15.15
N LEU A 396 29.47 -24.75 -15.35
CA LEU A 396 28.44 -25.11 -14.35
C LEU A 396 29.04 -25.77 -13.10
N LYS A 397 30.10 -26.57 -13.24
CA LYS A 397 30.78 -27.20 -12.11
C LYS A 397 31.45 -26.17 -11.18
N PRO A 398 32.20 -25.18 -11.69
CA PRO A 398 32.70 -24.08 -10.86
C PRO A 398 31.59 -23.25 -10.20
N LEU A 399 30.46 -22.98 -10.89
CA LEU A 399 29.31 -22.30 -10.28
C LEU A 399 28.74 -23.12 -9.10
N ALA A 400 28.58 -24.43 -9.27
CA ALA A 400 28.07 -25.34 -8.24
C ALA A 400 29.00 -25.42 -7.02
N ALA A 401 30.31 -25.21 -7.19
CA ALA A 401 31.26 -25.13 -6.08
C ALA A 401 31.24 -23.75 -5.38
N MET A 402 30.95 -22.68 -6.12
CA MET A 402 30.94 -21.31 -5.60
C MET A 402 29.66 -20.99 -4.81
N LEU A 403 28.48 -21.35 -5.33
CA LEU A 403 27.18 -20.95 -4.78
C LEU A 403 26.97 -21.37 -3.31
N PRO A 404 27.28 -22.60 -2.87
CA PRO A 404 27.09 -23.02 -1.49
C PRO A 404 27.85 -22.16 -0.47
N ARG A 405 29.01 -21.61 -0.86
CA ARG A 405 29.80 -20.72 0.03
C ARG A 405 29.04 -19.43 0.33
N TYR A 406 28.43 -18.83 -0.70
CA TYR A 406 27.64 -17.62 -0.54
C TYR A 406 26.30 -17.88 0.14
N LEU A 407 25.66 -19.03 -0.11
CA LEU A 407 24.44 -19.42 0.61
C LEU A 407 24.72 -19.61 2.11
N SER A 408 25.82 -20.28 2.48
CA SER A 408 26.21 -20.43 3.89
C SER A 408 26.52 -19.09 4.56
N GLN A 409 27.15 -18.14 3.86
CA GLN A 409 27.35 -16.79 4.37
C GLN A 409 26.02 -16.01 4.52
N ALA A 410 25.05 -16.22 3.62
CA ALA A 410 23.72 -15.60 3.74
C ALA A 410 22.98 -16.09 4.98
N GLU A 411 23.07 -17.39 5.31
CA GLU A 411 22.46 -17.99 6.52
C GLU A 411 22.98 -17.38 7.82
N GLN A 412 24.22 -16.88 7.82
CA GLN A 412 24.80 -16.20 8.98
C GLN A 412 24.28 -14.76 9.15
N ILE A 413 23.73 -14.17 8.09
CA ILE A 413 23.21 -12.80 8.09
C ILE A 413 21.73 -12.79 8.47
N ALA A 414 20.95 -13.71 7.90
CA ALA A 414 19.51 -13.81 8.05
C ALA A 414 19.04 -15.25 7.83
N PRO A 415 17.82 -15.62 8.27
CA PRO A 415 17.24 -16.94 8.00
C PRO A 415 17.26 -17.33 6.52
N ARG A 416 17.19 -18.65 6.23
CA ARG A 416 17.12 -19.19 4.85
C ARG A 416 15.92 -18.67 4.05
N THR A 417 14.90 -18.20 4.75
CA THR A 417 13.70 -17.59 4.19
C THR A 417 13.89 -16.13 3.81
N GLY A 418 15.07 -15.54 4.04
CA GLY A 418 15.40 -14.16 3.74
C GLY A 418 15.80 -13.88 2.30
N ALA A 419 15.67 -12.62 1.90
CA ALA A 419 15.88 -12.15 0.53
C ALA A 419 17.29 -12.42 0.01
N ALA A 420 18.33 -12.32 0.84
CA ALA A 420 19.70 -12.57 0.40
C ALA A 420 19.89 -14.03 -0.03
N TYR A 421 19.45 -14.96 0.81
CA TYR A 421 19.51 -16.39 0.54
C TYR A 421 18.66 -16.74 -0.68
N MET A 422 17.41 -16.28 -0.71
CA MET A 422 16.49 -16.54 -1.82
C MET A 422 16.96 -15.93 -3.14
N ALA A 423 17.60 -14.76 -3.12
CA ALA A 423 18.15 -14.14 -4.32
C ALA A 423 19.35 -14.91 -4.87
N LEU A 424 20.25 -15.39 -4.01
CA LEU A 424 21.37 -16.23 -4.41
C LEU A 424 20.87 -17.54 -5.01
N LEU A 425 19.89 -18.18 -4.37
CA LEU A 425 19.29 -19.41 -4.86
C LEU A 425 18.62 -19.19 -6.21
N TRP A 426 17.80 -18.14 -6.35
CA TRP A 426 17.11 -17.78 -7.60
C TRP A 426 18.08 -17.55 -8.76
N ILE A 427 19.10 -16.72 -8.56
CA ILE A 427 20.09 -16.40 -9.59
C ILE A 427 20.96 -17.62 -9.90
N GLY A 428 21.33 -18.39 -8.88
CA GLY A 428 22.04 -19.65 -9.02
C GLY A 428 21.29 -20.63 -9.92
N THR A 429 20.00 -20.84 -9.66
CA THR A 429 19.11 -21.69 -10.48
C THR A 429 19.02 -21.20 -11.93
N LYS A 430 18.79 -19.90 -12.16
CA LYS A 430 18.70 -19.34 -13.52
C LYS A 430 20.01 -19.46 -14.31
N LEU A 431 21.15 -19.25 -13.65
CA LEU A 431 22.47 -19.42 -14.26
C LEU A 431 22.78 -20.90 -14.52
N HIS A 432 22.42 -21.80 -13.59
CA HIS A 432 22.62 -23.24 -13.73
C HIS A 432 21.84 -23.80 -14.93
N HIS A 433 20.59 -23.36 -15.12
CA HIS A 433 19.77 -23.72 -16.28
C HIS A 433 20.09 -22.89 -17.54
N ARG A 434 21.09 -22.00 -17.49
CA ARG A 434 21.55 -21.15 -18.61
C ARG A 434 20.44 -20.27 -19.21
N GLU A 435 19.45 -19.89 -18.41
CA GLU A 435 18.34 -19.03 -18.82
C GLU A 435 18.79 -17.58 -19.04
N ILE A 436 19.82 -17.14 -18.31
CA ILE A 436 20.31 -15.76 -18.29
C ILE A 436 21.83 -15.70 -18.44
N ALA A 437 22.35 -14.55 -18.89
CA ALA A 437 23.77 -14.25 -18.89
C ALA A 437 24.24 -13.73 -17.52
N VAL A 438 25.54 -13.78 -17.23
CA VAL A 438 26.12 -13.25 -15.99
C VAL A 438 25.88 -11.75 -15.84
N SER A 439 25.97 -10.99 -16.93
CA SER A 439 25.59 -9.57 -16.97
C SER A 439 24.13 -9.34 -16.56
N THR A 440 23.21 -10.21 -17.01
CA THR A 440 21.79 -10.14 -16.64
C THR A 440 21.57 -10.49 -15.17
N ALA A 441 22.29 -11.49 -14.65
CA ALA A 441 22.25 -11.83 -13.23
C ALA A 441 22.68 -10.66 -12.33
N LYS A 442 23.76 -9.97 -12.71
CA LYS A 442 24.22 -8.74 -12.04
C LYS A 442 23.15 -7.65 -12.06
N ASP A 443 22.50 -7.44 -13.20
CA ASP A 443 21.40 -6.47 -13.31
C ASP A 443 20.21 -6.82 -12.42
N TYR A 444 19.84 -8.11 -12.33
CA TYR A 444 18.72 -8.56 -11.50
C TYR A 444 19.02 -8.33 -10.02
N LEU A 445 20.21 -8.76 -9.56
CA LEU A 445 20.64 -8.55 -8.18
C LEU A 445 20.74 -7.06 -7.85
N SER A 446 21.35 -6.26 -8.71
CA SER A 446 21.52 -4.82 -8.46
C SER A 446 20.18 -4.07 -8.46
N GLN A 447 19.35 -4.24 -9.49
CA GLN A 447 18.17 -3.38 -9.68
C GLN A 447 16.96 -3.82 -8.87
N ILE A 448 16.78 -5.13 -8.66
CA ILE A 448 15.60 -5.68 -7.99
C ILE A 448 15.89 -5.97 -6.53
N ILE A 449 17.01 -6.63 -6.23
CA ILE A 449 17.29 -7.12 -4.88
C ILE A 449 17.97 -6.04 -4.04
N ILE A 450 19.21 -5.67 -4.39
CA ILE A 450 20.05 -4.74 -3.64
C ILE A 450 19.39 -3.37 -3.52
N ASN A 451 18.89 -2.84 -4.64
CA ASN A 451 18.29 -1.52 -4.71
C ASN A 451 16.76 -1.54 -4.62
N GLY A 452 16.16 -2.62 -4.13
CA GLY A 452 14.71 -2.78 -4.10
C GLY A 452 14.25 -3.58 -2.90
N VAL A 453 14.28 -4.90 -3.02
CA VAL A 453 13.83 -5.85 -1.98
C VAL A 453 14.57 -5.61 -0.65
N LEU A 454 15.90 -5.50 -0.65
CA LEU A 454 16.69 -5.29 0.58
C LEU A 454 16.50 -3.91 1.23
N GLU A 455 15.78 -3.00 0.58
CA GLU A 455 15.38 -1.71 1.17
C GLU A 455 14.06 -1.82 1.92
N TYR A 456 13.44 -2.99 1.86
CA TYR A 456 12.36 -3.35 2.75
C TYR A 456 12.93 -3.96 4.02
N GLU A 457 12.51 -3.39 5.14
CA GLU A 457 13.08 -3.63 6.46
C GLU A 457 12.91 -5.09 6.92
N TYR A 458 11.94 -5.80 6.35
CA TYR A 458 11.59 -7.20 6.66
C TYR A 458 11.94 -8.17 5.54
N ALA A 459 12.78 -7.74 4.60
CA ALA A 459 13.32 -8.66 3.61
C ALA A 459 14.35 -9.66 4.17
N PHE A 460 14.59 -9.69 5.49
CA PHE A 460 15.36 -10.75 6.13
C PHE A 460 14.57 -12.05 6.31
N ASP A 461 13.24 -12.03 6.19
CA ASP A 461 12.39 -13.23 6.29
C ASP A 461 11.09 -13.08 5.48
N PHE A 462 10.86 -13.97 4.52
CA PHE A 462 9.67 -14.01 3.68
C PHE A 462 8.55 -14.93 4.21
N SER A 463 8.77 -15.66 5.30
CA SER A 463 7.81 -16.66 5.80
C SER A 463 6.45 -16.05 6.10
N ASP A 464 6.46 -14.85 6.70
CA ASP A 464 5.25 -14.13 7.06
C ASP A 464 4.80 -13.12 5.99
N TRP A 465 5.43 -13.05 4.82
CA TRP A 465 5.07 -12.02 3.84
C TRP A 465 3.65 -12.19 3.30
N ASP A 466 2.91 -11.09 3.28
CA ASP A 466 1.57 -11.00 2.72
C ASP A 466 1.53 -10.03 1.51
N ASP A 467 0.33 -9.76 1.00
CA ASP A 467 0.11 -8.84 -0.12
C ASP A 467 0.65 -7.41 0.16
N GLU A 468 0.69 -6.98 1.43
CA GLU A 468 1.20 -5.66 1.78
C GLU A 468 2.71 -5.59 1.66
N ASP A 469 3.40 -6.65 2.08
CA ASP A 469 4.84 -6.77 2.00
C ASP A 469 5.27 -6.72 0.52
N VAL A 470 4.56 -7.47 -0.33
CA VAL A 470 4.75 -7.49 -1.78
C VAL A 470 4.52 -6.11 -2.40
N GLU A 471 3.42 -5.44 -2.10
CA GLU A 471 3.13 -4.10 -2.63
C GLU A 471 4.11 -3.04 -2.11
N SER A 472 4.51 -3.13 -0.84
CA SER A 472 5.52 -2.27 -0.22
C SER A 472 6.86 -2.37 -0.93
N VAL A 473 7.27 -3.57 -1.31
CA VAL A 473 8.50 -3.81 -2.10
C VAL A 473 8.31 -3.34 -3.52
N ARG A 474 7.18 -3.64 -4.16
CA ARG A 474 6.85 -3.17 -5.51
C ARG A 474 6.99 -1.65 -5.62
N LEU A 475 6.38 -0.91 -4.69
CA LEU A 475 6.50 0.55 -4.64
C LEU A 475 7.95 1.03 -4.49
N ARG A 476 8.79 0.34 -3.71
CA ARG A 476 10.22 0.66 -3.57
C ARG A 476 11.02 0.40 -4.85
N VAL A 477 10.78 -0.72 -5.52
CA VAL A 477 11.42 -1.05 -6.81
C VAL A 477 11.02 -0.04 -7.89
N MET A 478 9.79 0.47 -7.83
CA MET A 478 9.20 1.34 -8.86
C MET A 478 9.44 2.82 -8.66
N ASN A 479 9.41 3.33 -7.42
CA ASN A 479 9.46 4.77 -7.15
C ASN A 479 10.87 5.36 -7.10
N ARG A 480 11.90 4.62 -7.56
CA ARG A 480 13.30 4.97 -7.32
C ARG A 480 13.92 6.07 -8.20
N ARG A 481 13.19 6.67 -9.16
CA ARG A 481 13.53 7.89 -9.96
C ARG A 481 12.46 8.07 -11.05
N LYS A 482 12.53 9.14 -11.86
CA LYS A 482 11.78 9.25 -13.13
C LYS A 482 12.27 8.18 -14.12
N LEU A 483 11.86 6.93 -13.92
CA LEU A 483 12.07 5.84 -14.87
C LEU A 483 11.13 6.05 -16.07
N SER A 484 11.58 5.65 -17.28
CA SER A 484 10.66 5.50 -18.40
C SER A 484 9.67 4.37 -18.12
N ASP A 485 8.51 4.40 -18.78
CA ASP A 485 7.47 3.38 -18.58
C ASP A 485 7.98 1.96 -18.94
N SER A 486 8.82 1.84 -19.96
CA SER A 486 9.40 0.55 -20.37
C SER A 486 10.38 -0.01 -19.33
N THR A 487 11.24 0.83 -18.75
CA THR A 487 12.15 0.39 -17.68
C THR A 487 11.40 0.04 -16.41
N ARG A 488 10.32 0.78 -16.09
CA ARG A 488 9.43 0.47 -14.98
C ARG A 488 8.79 -0.91 -15.16
N GLN A 489 8.25 -1.18 -16.35
CA GLN A 489 7.62 -2.47 -16.65
C GLN A 489 8.61 -3.63 -16.55
N ASN A 490 9.79 -3.51 -17.16
CA ASN A 490 10.82 -4.55 -17.10
C ASN A 490 11.24 -4.89 -15.67
N ARG A 491 11.33 -3.90 -14.79
CA ARG A 491 11.67 -4.11 -13.38
C ARG A 491 10.53 -4.78 -12.61
N GLN A 492 9.29 -4.40 -12.89
CA GLN A 492 8.10 -5.01 -12.32
C GLN A 492 8.00 -6.50 -12.69
N ASP A 493 8.25 -6.86 -13.94
CA ASP A 493 8.25 -8.25 -14.40
C ASP A 493 9.34 -9.09 -13.73
N ARG A 494 10.54 -8.52 -13.56
CA ARG A 494 11.66 -9.20 -12.90
C ARG A 494 11.39 -9.40 -11.41
N LEU A 495 10.81 -8.41 -10.73
CA LEU A 495 10.37 -8.56 -9.34
C LEU A 495 9.36 -9.71 -9.22
N GLY A 496 8.43 -9.82 -10.16
CA GLY A 496 7.50 -10.94 -10.22
C GLY A 496 8.13 -12.30 -10.29
N GLN A 497 9.07 -12.47 -11.22
CA GLN A 497 9.78 -13.74 -11.37
C GLN A 497 10.51 -14.14 -10.07
N PHE A 498 11.07 -13.16 -9.35
CA PHE A 498 11.70 -13.41 -8.06
C PHE A 498 10.69 -13.81 -6.98
N LEU A 499 9.57 -13.09 -6.87
CA LEU A 499 8.55 -13.41 -5.88
C LEU A 499 7.87 -14.75 -6.16
N SER A 500 7.53 -15.05 -7.42
CA SER A 500 6.99 -16.36 -7.81
C SER A 500 7.97 -17.51 -7.54
N PHE A 501 9.28 -17.26 -7.69
CA PHE A 501 10.30 -18.22 -7.29
C PHE A 501 10.28 -18.48 -5.78
N CYS A 502 10.14 -17.43 -4.96
CA CYS A 502 10.05 -17.57 -3.51
C CYS A 502 8.78 -18.34 -3.11
N GLN A 503 7.65 -18.07 -3.76
CA GLN A 503 6.39 -18.78 -3.50
C GLN A 503 6.47 -20.25 -3.88
N ALA A 504 7.16 -20.61 -4.96
CA ALA A 504 7.41 -21.99 -5.33
C ALA A 504 8.26 -22.77 -4.29
N HIS A 505 8.94 -22.06 -3.38
CA HIS A 505 9.69 -22.63 -2.27
C HIS A 505 8.91 -22.61 -0.93
N GLY A 506 7.58 -22.42 -0.97
CA GLY A 506 6.73 -22.45 0.21
C GLY A 506 6.76 -21.17 1.06
N LEU A 507 7.23 -20.05 0.51
CA LEU A 507 7.23 -18.76 1.20
C LEU A 507 6.05 -17.90 0.74
N MET A 508 5.61 -16.95 1.57
CA MET A 508 4.56 -15.99 1.22
C MET A 508 3.23 -16.68 0.83
N GLU A 509 2.82 -17.72 1.55
CA GLU A 509 1.59 -18.48 1.24
C GLU A 509 0.32 -17.60 1.25
N GLU A 510 0.32 -16.56 2.08
CA GLU A 510 -0.78 -15.60 2.17
C GLU A 510 -0.74 -14.52 1.07
N ALA A 511 0.35 -14.42 0.30
CA ALA A 511 0.49 -13.45 -0.78
C ALA A 511 -0.04 -13.99 -2.12
N THR A 512 -0.88 -13.21 -2.78
CA THR A 512 -1.52 -13.54 -4.05
C THR A 512 -0.72 -13.01 -5.23
N LEU A 513 0.25 -13.78 -5.71
CA LEU A 513 1.01 -13.44 -6.91
C LEU A 513 0.29 -13.93 -8.18
N GLU A 514 -0.01 -13.04 -9.12
CA GLU A 514 -0.51 -13.46 -10.44
C GLU A 514 0.63 -14.06 -11.29
N LYS A 515 0.37 -15.22 -11.90
CA LYS A 515 1.38 -16.03 -12.62
C LYS A 515 1.79 -15.46 -13.98
N GLU A 516 1.06 -14.50 -14.55
CA GLU A 516 1.28 -13.98 -15.89
C GLU A 516 1.43 -12.46 -15.91
N LYS A 517 2.67 -11.98 -15.83
CA LYS A 517 3.11 -10.58 -16.00
C LYS A 517 2.54 -9.60 -14.96
N LEU A 518 3.44 -9.01 -14.15
CA LEU A 518 3.02 -7.99 -13.19
C LEU A 518 2.57 -6.68 -13.83
N ASN A 519 2.58 -6.49 -15.16
CA ASN A 519 2.11 -5.27 -15.86
C ASN A 519 0.86 -4.65 -15.26
N TYR A 520 -0.01 -5.49 -14.71
CA TYR A 520 -0.97 -5.07 -13.71
C TYR A 520 -1.37 -6.28 -12.85
N ALA A 521 -0.45 -6.80 -12.03
CA ALA A 521 -0.87 -7.73 -10.99
C ALA A 521 -1.63 -6.92 -9.95
N LEU A 522 -2.96 -6.96 -10.03
CA LEU A 522 -3.71 -6.93 -8.81
C LEU A 522 -3.38 -8.27 -8.15
N THR A 523 -2.61 -8.23 -7.06
CA THR A 523 -2.86 -9.20 -5.98
C THR A 523 -4.37 -9.32 -5.88
N LYS A 524 -4.94 -10.54 -5.92
CA LYS A 524 -6.40 -10.74 -5.87
C LYS A 524 -6.89 -9.94 -4.67
N ARG A 525 -7.42 -8.72 -4.88
CA ARG A 525 -7.63 -7.81 -3.75
C ARG A 525 -8.69 -8.49 -2.90
N ARG A 526 -8.32 -8.82 -1.66
CA ARG A 526 -9.24 -9.22 -0.59
C ARG A 526 -10.12 -8.01 -0.25
N ASN A 527 -10.99 -7.62 -1.17
CA ASN A 527 -11.81 -6.41 -1.07
C ASN A 527 -13.20 -6.69 -0.49
N ARG A 528 -13.51 -7.93 -0.12
CA ARG A 528 -14.71 -8.24 0.66
C ARG A 528 -14.49 -7.79 2.10
N VAL A 529 -15.46 -7.10 2.67
CA VAL A 529 -15.43 -6.67 4.08
C VAL A 529 -16.61 -7.33 4.78
N LEU A 530 -16.32 -8.00 5.90
CA LEU A 530 -17.36 -8.55 6.75
C LEU A 530 -18.07 -7.40 7.49
N GLY A 531 -19.41 -7.39 7.47
CA GLY A 531 -20.21 -6.40 8.19
C GLY A 531 -20.13 -6.56 9.71
N LEU A 532 -20.40 -5.51 10.49
CA LEU A 532 -20.38 -5.58 11.96
C LEU A 532 -21.50 -6.51 12.46
N ALA A 533 -22.73 -6.34 11.96
CA ALA A 533 -23.86 -7.18 12.30
C ALA A 533 -23.64 -8.64 11.86
N GLN A 534 -23.00 -8.85 10.71
CA GLN A 534 -22.64 -10.19 10.24
C GLN A 534 -21.61 -10.85 11.17
N PHE A 535 -20.62 -10.08 11.63
CA PHE A 535 -19.63 -10.57 12.59
C PHE A 535 -20.24 -10.85 13.97
N ASP A 536 -21.13 -9.99 14.46
CA ASP A 536 -21.84 -10.20 15.72
C ASP A 536 -22.71 -11.46 15.69
N GLN A 537 -23.34 -11.76 14.55
CA GLN A 537 -24.08 -13.01 14.33
C GLN A 537 -23.15 -14.23 14.31
N LEU A 538 -21.98 -14.13 13.67
CA LEU A 538 -20.96 -15.17 13.70
C LEU A 538 -20.51 -15.45 15.14
N GLN A 539 -20.16 -14.40 15.89
CA GLN A 539 -19.79 -14.51 17.31
C GLN A 539 -20.92 -15.16 18.11
N TYR A 540 -22.17 -14.74 17.92
CA TYR A 540 -23.32 -15.34 18.57
C TYR A 540 -23.42 -16.84 18.29
N THR A 541 -23.30 -17.23 17.03
CA THR A 541 -23.39 -18.63 16.60
C THR A 541 -22.28 -19.47 17.24
N LEU A 542 -21.04 -18.97 17.23
CA LEU A 542 -19.90 -19.67 17.81
C LEU A 542 -20.00 -19.78 19.33
N THR A 543 -20.36 -18.71 20.05
CA THR A 543 -20.47 -18.75 21.52
C THR A 543 -21.55 -19.71 22.02
N HIS A 544 -22.61 -19.95 21.24
CA HIS A 544 -23.67 -20.91 21.58
C HIS A 544 -23.42 -22.30 21.00
N SER A 545 -22.25 -22.54 20.40
CA SER A 545 -21.81 -23.87 19.99
C SER A 545 -21.50 -24.73 21.23
N ALA A 546 -21.74 -26.04 21.14
CA ALA A 546 -21.36 -27.00 22.17
C ALA A 546 -19.85 -27.36 22.13
N GLU A 547 -19.12 -26.82 21.15
CA GLU A 547 -17.73 -27.16 20.87
C GLU A 547 -16.77 -26.54 21.90
N PRO A 548 -15.90 -27.33 22.56
CA PRO A 548 -14.96 -26.84 23.58
C PRO A 548 -14.00 -25.75 23.10
N GLU A 549 -13.68 -25.74 21.80
CA GLU A 549 -12.77 -24.79 21.16
C GLU A 549 -13.46 -23.47 20.77
N ALA A 550 -14.78 -23.36 20.93
CA ALA A 550 -15.51 -22.15 20.55
C ALA A 550 -14.95 -20.86 21.21
N PRO A 551 -14.64 -20.81 22.52
CA PRO A 551 -14.04 -19.62 23.15
C PRO A 551 -12.69 -19.20 22.54
N LEU A 552 -11.87 -20.17 22.11
CA LEU A 552 -10.61 -19.93 21.43
C LEU A 552 -10.86 -19.27 20.07
N VAL A 553 -11.76 -19.85 19.27
CA VAL A 553 -12.10 -19.34 17.94
C VAL A 553 -12.71 -17.94 18.02
N THR A 554 -13.66 -17.72 18.93
CA THR A 554 -14.30 -16.40 19.12
C THR A 554 -13.28 -15.34 19.52
N THR A 555 -12.30 -15.69 20.36
CA THR A 555 -11.22 -14.79 20.78
C THR A 555 -10.29 -14.44 19.61
N LEU A 556 -9.85 -15.43 18.83
CA LEU A 556 -9.01 -15.20 17.63
C LEU A 556 -9.71 -14.30 16.61
N LEU A 557 -10.98 -14.57 16.32
CA LEU A 557 -11.77 -13.75 15.41
C LEU A 557 -11.96 -12.32 15.95
N THR A 558 -12.17 -12.17 17.26
CA THR A 558 -12.29 -10.86 17.94
C THR A 558 -11.01 -10.04 17.78
N LEU A 559 -9.85 -10.66 18.02
CA LEU A 559 -8.54 -10.01 17.84
C LEU A 559 -8.31 -9.59 16.37
N GLY A 560 -8.78 -10.39 15.40
CA GLY A 560 -8.72 -10.03 13.99
C GLY A 560 -9.64 -8.87 13.62
N PHE A 561 -10.90 -8.93 14.02
CA PHE A 561 -11.95 -8.02 13.54
C PHE A 561 -12.06 -6.71 14.34
N TYR A 562 -12.01 -6.78 15.68
CA TYR A 562 -12.06 -5.58 16.54
C TYR A 562 -10.67 -5.10 16.97
N GLY A 563 -9.68 -6.00 16.98
CA GLY A 563 -8.30 -5.64 17.30
C GLY A 563 -7.44 -5.28 16.07
N GLY A 564 -7.80 -5.73 14.87
CA GLY A 564 -7.02 -5.53 13.66
C GLY A 564 -5.66 -6.24 13.66
N LEU A 565 -5.50 -7.29 14.46
CA LEU A 565 -4.24 -8.03 14.55
C LEU A 565 -4.02 -8.88 13.29
N ARG A 566 -2.75 -9.08 12.91
CA ARG A 566 -2.34 -10.15 11.98
C ARG A 566 -2.37 -11.50 12.70
N SER A 567 -2.53 -12.59 11.96
CA SER A 567 -2.45 -13.97 12.49
C SER A 567 -1.18 -14.21 13.32
N GLY A 568 -0.01 -13.82 12.79
CA GLY A 568 1.25 -13.91 13.53
C GLY A 568 1.30 -13.06 14.80
N GLU A 569 0.67 -11.87 14.80
CA GLU A 569 0.58 -11.04 16.01
C GLU A 569 -0.30 -11.70 17.08
N MET A 570 -1.40 -12.36 16.70
CA MET A 570 -2.28 -13.05 17.64
C MET A 570 -1.59 -14.23 18.32
N LEU A 571 -0.84 -15.03 17.55
CA LEU A 571 -0.14 -16.21 18.07
C LEU A 571 1.09 -15.87 18.91
N ALA A 572 1.66 -14.68 18.72
CA ALA A 572 2.80 -14.20 19.50
C ALA A 572 2.42 -13.62 20.86
N LEU A 573 1.13 -13.41 21.15
CA LEU A 573 0.68 -12.84 22.42
C LEU A 573 0.96 -13.78 23.60
N ALA A 574 1.60 -13.24 24.64
CA ALA A 574 1.68 -13.85 25.96
C ALA A 574 0.56 -13.31 26.87
N LEU A 575 0.34 -13.95 28.03
CA LEU A 575 -0.63 -13.43 29.00
C LEU A 575 -0.26 -12.04 29.55
N ASP A 576 1.04 -11.74 29.66
CA ASP A 576 1.56 -10.42 30.10
C ASP A 576 1.35 -9.29 29.05
N ASP A 577 0.91 -9.65 27.85
CA ASP A 577 0.53 -8.69 26.82
C ASP A 577 -0.91 -8.21 26.97
N ILE A 578 -1.69 -8.81 27.88
CA ILE A 578 -3.06 -8.39 28.17
C ILE A 578 -3.08 -7.61 29.47
N GLU A 579 -3.38 -6.31 29.39
CA GLU A 579 -3.47 -5.41 30.54
C GLU A 579 -4.93 -5.07 30.83
N ILE A 580 -5.38 -5.33 32.06
CA ILE A 580 -6.73 -5.02 32.54
C ILE A 580 -6.62 -3.96 33.64
N CYS A 581 -7.25 -2.80 33.42
CA CYS A 581 -7.29 -1.68 34.35
C CYS A 581 -8.73 -1.27 34.62
N GLY A 582 -9.37 -1.89 35.62
CA GLY A 582 -10.81 -1.71 35.86
C GLY A 582 -11.63 -2.22 34.66
N PRO A 583 -12.47 -1.37 34.01
CA PRO A 583 -13.20 -1.76 32.81
C PRO A 583 -12.34 -1.72 31.52
N GLU A 584 -11.12 -1.19 31.60
CA GLU A 584 -10.26 -1.00 30.43
C GLU A 584 -9.50 -2.27 30.09
N ILE A 585 -9.60 -2.68 28.83
CA ILE A 585 -8.91 -3.84 28.27
C ILE A 585 -7.93 -3.36 27.21
N TYR A 586 -6.65 -3.68 27.40
CA TYR A 586 -5.60 -3.37 26.45
C TYR A 586 -4.83 -4.61 26.01
N VAL A 587 -4.62 -4.70 24.70
CA VAL A 587 -3.76 -5.72 24.09
C VAL A 587 -2.48 -5.06 23.62
N TRP A 588 -1.36 -5.45 24.19
CA TRP A 588 -0.03 -4.95 23.86
C TRP A 588 0.60 -5.78 22.76
N ILE A 589 0.76 -5.18 21.60
CA ILE A 589 1.61 -5.74 20.55
C ILE A 589 3.02 -5.26 20.85
N ARG A 590 3.78 -6.04 21.63
CA ARG A 590 5.17 -5.69 21.98
C ARG A 590 6.17 -6.13 20.92
N ARG A 591 5.78 -7.16 20.17
CA ARG A 591 6.56 -7.83 19.13
C ARG A 591 5.81 -7.75 17.81
N GLY A 592 6.54 -7.83 16.72
CA GLY A 592 5.95 -7.76 15.40
C GLY A 592 6.96 -7.30 14.38
N LYS A 593 6.65 -7.56 13.11
CA LYS A 593 7.53 -7.30 11.97
C LYS A 593 8.23 -5.95 12.14
N THR A 594 7.46 -4.87 12.35
CA THR A 594 8.00 -3.49 12.35
C THR A 594 8.04 -2.82 13.71
N PRO A 595 8.94 -1.84 13.96
CA PRO A 595 8.82 -0.94 15.12
C PRO A 595 7.46 -0.23 15.17
N ALA A 596 6.84 0.03 14.01
CA ALA A 596 5.49 0.61 13.91
C ALA A 596 4.38 -0.40 14.23
N ALA A 597 4.66 -1.70 14.22
CA ALA A 597 3.72 -2.74 14.65
C ALA A 597 3.54 -2.73 16.17
N ARG A 598 4.55 -2.22 16.90
CA ARG A 598 4.47 -2.06 18.36
C ARG A 598 3.39 -1.04 18.73
N ARG A 599 2.33 -1.50 19.38
CA ARG A 599 1.15 -0.68 19.66
C ARG A 599 0.34 -1.23 20.83
N LYS A 600 -0.48 -0.36 21.41
CA LYS A 600 -1.46 -0.69 22.43
C LYS A 600 -2.85 -0.63 21.78
N ILE A 601 -3.59 -1.73 21.81
CA ILE A 601 -4.94 -1.82 21.25
C ILE A 601 -5.95 -1.69 22.40
N PRO A 602 -6.75 -0.60 22.45
CA PRO A 602 -7.76 -0.40 23.49
C PRO A 602 -9.05 -1.15 23.12
N LEU A 603 -9.09 -2.46 23.35
CA LEU A 603 -10.19 -3.31 22.90
C LEU A 603 -11.55 -2.87 23.44
N HIS A 604 -11.60 -2.38 24.68
CA HIS A 604 -12.81 -1.85 25.33
C HIS A 604 -13.44 -0.62 24.63
N LEU A 605 -12.64 0.15 23.87
CA LEU A 605 -13.13 1.27 23.06
C LEU A 605 -13.56 0.85 21.65
N LEU A 606 -13.02 -0.28 21.18
CA LEU A 606 -13.18 -0.75 19.81
C LEU A 606 -14.33 -1.76 19.67
N ALA A 607 -14.51 -2.64 20.66
CA ALA A 607 -15.48 -3.73 20.65
C ALA A 607 -16.74 -3.45 21.50
N PRO A 608 -17.88 -4.11 21.21
CA PRO A 608 -19.04 -4.11 22.09
C PRO A 608 -18.75 -4.77 23.46
N PRO A 609 -19.43 -4.37 24.56
CA PRO A 609 -19.17 -4.89 25.91
C PRO A 609 -19.27 -6.42 26.01
N ARG A 610 -20.31 -7.01 25.39
CA ARG A 610 -20.49 -8.47 25.28
C ARG A 610 -19.25 -9.18 24.69
N VAL A 611 -18.62 -8.60 23.69
CA VAL A 611 -17.42 -9.19 23.06
C VAL A 611 -16.22 -9.10 24.00
N CYS A 612 -16.12 -7.99 24.75
CA CYS A 612 -15.12 -7.85 25.81
C CYS A 612 -15.32 -8.89 26.93
N GLU A 613 -16.55 -9.16 27.35
CA GLU A 613 -16.87 -10.19 28.36
C GLU A 613 -16.43 -11.59 27.89
N GLN A 614 -16.69 -11.94 26.63
CA GLN A 614 -16.24 -13.21 26.05
C GLN A 614 -14.72 -13.33 26.00
N PHE A 615 -14.04 -12.24 25.64
CA PHE A 615 -12.58 -12.17 25.65
C PHE A 615 -12.00 -12.37 27.06
N LEU A 616 -12.59 -11.73 28.07
CA LEU A 616 -12.18 -11.86 29.47
C LEU A 616 -12.41 -13.29 29.99
N ALA A 617 -13.55 -13.90 29.66
CA ALA A 617 -13.83 -15.28 30.03
C ALA A 617 -12.76 -16.24 29.47
N TYR A 618 -12.32 -16.06 28.23
CA TYR A 618 -11.22 -16.84 27.67
C TYR A 618 -9.89 -16.54 28.38
N LEU A 619 -9.57 -15.27 28.66
CA LEU A 619 -8.38 -14.90 29.42
C LEU A 619 -8.30 -15.61 30.78
N ASP A 620 -9.42 -15.71 31.50
CA ASP A 620 -9.49 -16.39 32.79
C ASP A 620 -9.11 -17.88 32.69
N THR A 621 -9.52 -18.55 31.61
CA THR A 621 -9.11 -19.96 31.37
C THR A 621 -7.60 -20.10 31.21
N ARG A 622 -6.96 -19.15 30.52
CA ARG A 622 -5.51 -19.12 30.32
C ARG A 622 -4.76 -18.77 31.60
N LEU A 623 -5.27 -17.82 32.38
CA LEU A 623 -4.72 -17.50 33.70
C LEU A 623 -4.82 -18.69 34.66
N ALA A 624 -5.90 -19.47 34.60
CA ALA A 624 -6.03 -20.71 35.38
C ALA A 624 -4.97 -21.74 34.96
N ALA A 625 -4.68 -21.90 33.66
CA ALA A 625 -3.60 -22.76 33.18
C ALA A 625 -2.22 -22.29 33.70
N ALA A 626 -1.94 -20.99 33.64
CA ALA A 626 -0.69 -20.42 34.17
C ALA A 626 -0.51 -20.71 35.67
N ARG A 627 -1.58 -20.54 36.47
CA ARG A 627 -1.58 -20.85 37.91
C ARG A 627 -1.36 -22.34 38.17
N LYS A 628 -2.08 -23.21 37.44
CA LYS A 628 -1.96 -24.68 37.55
C LYS A 628 -0.51 -25.14 37.35
N HIS A 629 0.18 -24.56 36.37
CA HIS A 629 1.56 -24.90 36.02
C HIS A 629 2.61 -24.01 36.69
N LYS A 630 2.22 -23.14 37.63
CA LYS A 630 3.11 -22.17 38.31
C LYS A 630 4.05 -21.41 37.36
N SER A 631 3.54 -21.11 36.17
CA SER A 631 4.34 -20.53 35.09
C SER A 631 4.26 -19.00 35.09
N ASN A 632 5.36 -18.35 34.70
CA ASN A 632 5.38 -16.90 34.54
C ASN A 632 4.45 -16.48 33.38
N PRO A 633 3.50 -15.54 33.57
CA PRO A 633 2.59 -15.08 32.52
C PRO A 633 3.29 -14.64 31.21
N LYS A 634 4.54 -14.15 31.29
CA LYS A 634 5.36 -13.78 30.13
C LYS A 634 5.75 -14.96 29.23
N LYS A 635 5.71 -16.19 29.76
CA LYS A 635 6.06 -17.43 29.05
C LYS A 635 4.83 -18.26 28.67
N VAL A 636 3.63 -17.82 29.07
CA VAL A 636 2.39 -18.53 28.77
C VAL A 636 1.74 -17.88 27.56
N ALA A 637 1.52 -18.67 26.51
CA ALA A 637 0.83 -18.18 25.32
C ALA A 637 -0.62 -17.84 25.64
N PHE A 638 -1.10 -16.70 25.13
CA PHE A 638 -2.51 -16.31 25.23
C PHE A 638 -3.37 -17.22 24.36
N ILE A 639 -2.93 -17.50 23.14
CA ILE A 639 -3.58 -18.43 22.22
C ILE A 639 -2.90 -19.80 22.33
N GLY A 640 -3.56 -20.77 22.98
CA GLY A 640 -2.97 -22.09 23.21
C GLY A 640 -3.96 -23.14 23.73
N PRO A 641 -3.57 -24.42 23.82
CA PRO A 641 -4.45 -25.51 24.21
C PRO A 641 -4.96 -25.37 25.64
N ASN A 642 -6.22 -25.75 25.89
CA ASN A 642 -6.84 -25.65 27.20
C ASN A 642 -6.04 -26.39 28.28
N GLY A 643 -5.71 -25.69 29.37
CA GLY A 643 -4.96 -26.27 30.49
C GLY A 643 -3.46 -26.45 30.24
N HIS A 644 -2.92 -25.94 29.13
CA HIS A 644 -1.51 -25.99 28.74
C HIS A 644 -0.90 -24.57 28.66
N VAL A 645 0.42 -24.46 28.79
CA VAL A 645 1.13 -23.16 28.78
C VAL A 645 1.65 -22.77 27.39
N GLU A 646 1.80 -23.77 26.52
CA GLU A 646 2.23 -23.68 25.15
C GLU A 646 1.21 -22.92 24.28
N GLY A 647 1.68 -22.36 23.17
CA GLY A 647 0.83 -21.81 22.11
C GLY A 647 0.56 -22.84 21.01
N PHE A 648 -0.30 -22.53 20.05
CA PHE A 648 -0.47 -23.39 18.87
C PHE A 648 0.52 -23.06 17.77
N LYS A 649 0.86 -24.06 16.93
CA LYS A 649 1.57 -23.83 15.67
C LYS A 649 0.69 -23.10 14.67
N ARG A 650 1.26 -22.12 13.98
CA ARG A 650 0.55 -21.31 12.98
C ARG A 650 -0.04 -22.16 11.87
N GLU A 651 0.74 -23.10 11.36
CA GLU A 651 0.43 -23.97 10.22
C GLU A 651 -0.75 -24.91 10.52
N GLU A 652 -1.10 -25.08 11.78
CA GLU A 652 -2.20 -25.93 12.23
C GLU A 652 -3.44 -25.08 12.59
N ILE A 653 -3.30 -24.07 13.47
CA ILE A 653 -4.44 -23.31 14.00
C ILE A 653 -5.05 -22.35 12.97
N ILE A 654 -4.25 -21.64 12.18
CA ILE A 654 -4.75 -20.59 11.28
C ILE A 654 -5.59 -21.20 10.16
N PRO A 655 -5.14 -22.27 9.45
CA PRO A 655 -5.97 -22.92 8.44
C PRO A 655 -7.28 -23.48 9.00
N ALA A 656 -7.27 -24.06 10.20
CA ALA A 656 -8.47 -24.60 10.84
C ALA A 656 -9.49 -23.50 11.15
N VAL A 657 -9.06 -22.37 11.73
CA VAL A 657 -9.92 -21.21 12.00
C VAL A 657 -10.43 -20.57 10.70
N ILE A 658 -9.61 -20.48 9.65
CA ILE A 658 -10.05 -20.03 8.33
C ILE A 658 -11.12 -20.97 7.77
N GLY A 659 -10.98 -22.29 7.94
CA GLY A 659 -11.99 -23.27 7.54
C GLY A 659 -13.36 -22.99 8.17
N LEU A 660 -13.40 -22.69 9.47
CA LEU A 660 -14.63 -22.30 10.18
C LEU A 660 -15.16 -20.94 9.72
N LEU A 661 -14.29 -19.94 9.59
CA LEU A 661 -14.69 -18.61 9.11
C LEU A 661 -15.32 -18.71 7.72
N ARG A 662 -14.72 -19.50 6.82
CA ARG A 662 -15.26 -19.72 5.46
C ARG A 662 -16.57 -20.48 5.46
N TYR A 663 -16.71 -21.44 6.37
CA TYR A 663 -17.95 -22.20 6.54
C TYR A 663 -19.12 -21.30 6.93
N TYR A 664 -18.91 -20.37 7.88
CA TYR A 664 -19.99 -19.51 8.39
C TYR A 664 -20.19 -18.20 7.61
N ALA A 665 -19.11 -17.58 7.13
CA ALA A 665 -19.16 -16.27 6.48
C ALA A 665 -19.12 -16.33 4.95
N GLY A 666 -18.49 -17.36 4.37
CA GLY A 666 -18.33 -17.54 2.93
C GLY A 666 -16.88 -17.84 2.51
N PRO A 667 -16.67 -18.51 1.36
CA PRO A 667 -15.35 -18.98 0.92
C PRO A 667 -14.31 -17.87 0.68
N GLU A 668 -14.75 -16.63 0.49
CA GLU A 668 -13.92 -15.45 0.27
C GLU A 668 -13.26 -14.89 1.53
N TYR A 669 -13.68 -15.31 2.72
CA TYR A 669 -13.18 -14.75 3.98
C TYR A 669 -11.96 -15.54 4.50
N ASP A 670 -11.03 -14.81 5.11
CA ASP A 670 -9.88 -15.34 5.84
C ASP A 670 -9.52 -14.40 7.01
N MET A 671 -8.49 -14.75 7.79
CA MET A 671 -8.06 -13.93 8.93
C MET A 671 -7.63 -12.52 8.51
N HIS A 672 -7.00 -12.38 7.35
CA HIS A 672 -6.56 -11.08 6.84
C HIS A 672 -7.76 -10.21 6.45
N THR A 673 -8.82 -10.82 5.92
CA THR A 673 -10.09 -10.15 5.60
C THR A 673 -10.74 -9.51 6.82
N LEU A 674 -10.60 -10.10 8.02
CA LEU A 674 -11.08 -9.48 9.26
C LEU A 674 -10.34 -8.17 9.57
N ARG A 675 -9.03 -8.13 9.28
CA ARG A 675 -8.21 -6.93 9.43
C ARG A 675 -8.58 -5.85 8.41
N HIS A 676 -8.98 -6.21 7.19
CA HIS A 676 -9.63 -5.29 6.23
C HIS A 676 -10.94 -4.74 6.78
N GLY A 677 -11.75 -5.59 7.42
CA GLY A 677 -12.96 -5.18 8.12
C GLY A 677 -12.69 -4.18 9.23
N PHE A 678 -11.70 -4.46 10.09
CA PHE A 678 -11.27 -3.54 11.15
C PHE A 678 -10.90 -2.17 10.58
N GLY A 679 -9.99 -2.11 9.61
CA GLY A 679 -9.53 -0.85 9.02
C GLY A 679 -10.65 -0.06 8.33
N THR A 680 -11.54 -0.75 7.61
CA THR A 680 -12.70 -0.13 6.95
C THR A 680 -13.70 0.43 7.96
N TRP A 681 -14.16 -0.38 8.92
CA TRP A 681 -15.16 0.05 9.89
C TRP A 681 -14.62 1.10 10.87
N LEU A 682 -13.34 1.03 11.23
CA LEU A 682 -12.69 2.06 12.05
C LEU A 682 -12.75 3.44 11.37
N MET A 683 -12.48 3.48 10.07
CA MET A 683 -12.58 4.70 9.27
C MET A 683 -14.03 5.19 9.12
N LEU A 684 -14.98 4.30 8.81
CA LEU A 684 -16.39 4.67 8.67
C LEU A 684 -16.97 5.22 9.98
N ARG A 685 -16.68 4.59 11.12
CA ARG A 685 -17.07 5.07 12.46
C ARG A 685 -16.52 6.45 12.76
N ALA A 686 -15.26 6.69 12.41
CA ALA A 686 -14.66 8.00 12.66
C ALA A 686 -15.21 9.10 11.73
N TYR A 687 -15.53 8.78 10.48
CA TYR A 687 -16.25 9.72 9.62
C TYR A 687 -17.67 9.99 10.12
N ALA A 688 -18.36 8.99 10.67
CA ALA A 688 -19.67 9.19 11.29
C ALA A 688 -19.58 10.08 12.53
N LEU A 689 -18.52 9.94 13.33
CA LEU A 689 -18.24 10.81 14.48
C LEU A 689 -17.93 12.25 14.07
N LYS A 690 -17.14 12.42 12.98
CA LYS A 690 -16.79 13.73 12.44
C LYS A 690 -17.97 14.42 11.75
N TYR A 691 -18.83 13.65 11.10
CA TYR A 691 -20.00 14.13 10.35
C TYR A 691 -21.22 13.28 10.72
N PRO A 692 -22.00 13.66 11.75
CA PRO A 692 -23.15 12.88 12.22
C PRO A 692 -24.17 12.55 11.12
N GLU A 693 -24.35 13.42 10.12
CA GLU A 693 -25.21 13.18 8.97
C GLU A 693 -24.72 12.05 8.03
N PHE A 694 -23.44 11.68 8.09
CA PHE A 694 -22.89 10.53 7.37
C PHE A 694 -23.38 9.21 7.98
N LYS A 695 -23.52 9.14 9.31
CA LYS A 695 -24.05 7.98 10.04
C LYS A 695 -25.37 7.51 9.46
N HIS A 696 -26.28 8.44 9.18
CA HIS A 696 -27.62 8.14 8.65
C HIS A 696 -27.62 7.51 7.25
N GLN A 697 -26.49 7.56 6.56
CA GLN A 697 -26.34 6.94 5.25
C GLN A 697 -25.86 5.49 5.36
N LEU A 698 -25.29 5.08 6.50
CA LEU A 698 -24.71 3.75 6.69
C LEU A 698 -25.78 2.68 6.92
N LEU A 699 -25.64 1.53 6.26
CA LEU A 699 -26.51 0.37 6.41
C LEU A 699 -26.55 -0.11 7.87
N GLU A 700 -25.38 -0.09 8.51
CA GLU A 700 -25.19 -0.58 9.87
C GLU A 700 -25.31 0.51 10.95
N GLN A 701 -25.99 1.62 10.64
CA GLN A 701 -26.17 2.74 11.58
C GLN A 701 -26.83 2.37 12.92
N GLN A 702 -27.57 1.25 12.96
CA GLN A 702 -28.24 0.73 14.16
C GLN A 702 -27.35 -0.20 15.00
N HIS A 703 -26.16 -0.55 14.51
CA HIS A 703 -25.23 -1.42 15.22
C HIS A 703 -24.76 -0.77 16.53
N ALA A 704 -24.47 -1.56 17.57
CA ALA A 704 -24.06 -1.07 18.88
C ALA A 704 -22.81 -0.15 18.83
N ALA A 705 -21.93 -0.37 17.86
CA ALA A 705 -20.74 0.46 17.61
C ALA A 705 -21.06 1.91 17.18
N PHE A 706 -22.28 2.16 16.70
CA PHE A 706 -22.83 3.47 16.32
C PHE A 706 -23.91 3.95 17.31
N SER A 707 -24.15 3.24 18.42
CA SER A 707 -24.99 3.77 19.50
C SER A 707 -24.30 4.96 20.17
N ASP A 708 -25.06 5.80 20.89
CA ASP A 708 -24.49 6.95 21.62
C ASP A 708 -23.38 6.52 22.58
N GLU A 709 -23.55 5.39 23.26
CA GLU A 709 -22.53 4.82 24.14
C GLU A 709 -21.33 4.26 23.36
N GLY A 710 -21.56 3.67 22.20
CA GLY A 710 -20.50 3.22 21.30
C GLY A 710 -19.66 4.37 20.74
N GLU A 711 -20.30 5.49 20.38
CA GLU A 711 -19.65 6.71 19.90
C GLU A 711 -18.90 7.43 21.02
N LYS A 712 -19.47 7.48 22.23
CA LYS A 712 -18.80 8.05 23.41
C LYS A 712 -17.51 7.31 23.73
N ARG A 713 -17.53 5.97 23.80
CA ARG A 713 -16.32 5.15 23.97
C ARG A 713 -15.34 5.35 22.82
N PHE A 714 -15.83 5.37 21.59
CA PHE A 714 -14.95 5.54 20.43
C PHE A 714 -14.28 6.92 20.38
N THR A 715 -14.96 7.96 20.88
CA THR A 715 -14.42 9.33 20.97
C THR A 715 -13.18 9.40 21.84
N GLN A 716 -13.11 8.60 22.91
CA GLN A 716 -11.96 8.54 23.83
C GLN A 716 -10.67 8.12 23.10
N LEU A 717 -10.76 7.40 21.98
CA LEU A 717 -9.61 7.03 21.15
C LEU A 717 -8.85 8.25 20.58
N PHE A 718 -9.55 9.37 20.41
CA PHE A 718 -9.04 10.59 19.80
C PHE A 718 -8.85 11.74 20.81
N GLN A 719 -9.28 11.55 22.05
CA GLN A 719 -9.10 12.54 23.12
C GLN A 719 -7.70 12.38 23.74
N TRP A 720 -7.04 13.51 23.98
CA TRP A 720 -5.78 13.54 24.72
C TRP A 720 -6.01 13.55 26.24
N SER A 721 -7.13 14.14 26.68
CA SER A 721 -7.56 14.25 28.08
C SER A 721 -9.09 14.28 28.17
N GLU A 722 -9.65 13.74 29.25
CA GLU A 722 -11.11 13.74 29.51
C GLU A 722 -11.72 15.16 29.53
N ASP A 723 -10.94 16.16 29.95
CA ASP A 723 -11.40 17.54 30.15
C ASP A 723 -11.46 18.39 28.87
N GLN A 724 -11.00 17.87 27.72
CA GLN A 724 -11.04 18.62 26.46
C GLN A 724 -12.03 17.98 25.48
N PRO A 725 -13.08 18.72 25.06
CA PRO A 725 -14.03 18.21 24.09
C PRO A 725 -13.29 17.89 22.78
N LEU A 726 -13.72 16.80 22.12
CA LEU A 726 -13.13 16.41 20.85
C LEU A 726 -13.31 17.55 19.85
N ARG A 727 -12.19 18.09 19.37
CA ARG A 727 -12.18 19.06 18.29
C ARG A 727 -12.37 18.34 16.96
N GLN A 728 -13.58 18.40 16.40
CA GLN A 728 -13.92 17.77 15.11
C GLN A 728 -12.98 18.19 13.96
N ASP A 729 -12.44 19.42 14.02
CA ASP A 729 -11.47 19.95 13.06
C ASP A 729 -10.04 19.41 13.24
N ARG A 730 -9.77 18.72 14.36
CA ARG A 730 -8.44 18.19 14.74
C ARG A 730 -8.42 16.67 14.93
N ILE A 731 -9.46 15.96 14.47
CA ILE A 731 -9.42 14.51 14.47
C ILE A 731 -8.33 14.07 13.48
N ASP A 732 -7.17 13.70 14.01
CA ASP A 732 -6.03 13.12 13.28
C ASP A 732 -6.33 11.66 12.90
N LEU A 733 -7.52 11.43 12.33
CA LEU A 733 -8.12 10.12 12.11
C LEU A 733 -7.13 9.13 11.50
N PHE A 734 -6.54 9.52 10.38
CA PHE A 734 -5.62 8.63 9.68
C PHE A 734 -4.35 8.31 10.46
N ILE A 735 -3.89 9.20 11.34
CA ILE A 735 -2.73 8.93 12.20
C ILE A 735 -3.09 7.87 13.24
N HIS A 736 -4.24 8.02 13.91
CA HIS A 736 -4.72 7.05 14.89
C HIS A 736 -5.02 5.69 14.25
N THR A 737 -5.75 5.67 13.12
CA THR A 737 -6.01 4.44 12.36
C THR A 737 -4.72 3.78 11.92
N ARG A 738 -3.76 4.54 11.36
CA ARG A 738 -2.46 4.00 10.96
C ARG A 738 -1.70 3.38 12.14
N LYS A 739 -1.71 4.04 13.31
CA LYS A 739 -1.07 3.54 14.54
C LYS A 739 -1.73 2.24 15.02
N LEU A 740 -3.06 2.18 15.07
CA LEU A 740 -3.81 0.97 15.46
C LEU A 740 -3.62 -0.19 14.49
N MET A 741 -3.49 0.11 13.19
CA MET A 741 -3.18 -0.90 12.17
C MET A 741 -1.71 -1.34 12.20
N GLY A 742 -0.83 -0.60 12.89
CA GLY A 742 0.60 -0.85 12.89
C GLY A 742 1.27 -0.63 11.53
N HIS A 743 0.79 0.34 10.74
CA HIS A 743 1.35 0.67 9.42
C HIS A 743 2.44 1.74 9.52
N SER A 744 3.53 1.56 8.77
CA SER A 744 4.59 2.57 8.64
C SER A 744 4.14 3.79 7.82
N HIS A 745 3.24 3.60 6.85
CA HIS A 745 2.74 4.65 5.96
C HIS A 745 1.22 4.64 5.79
N ILE A 746 0.65 5.83 5.63
CA ILE A 746 -0.80 6.05 5.42
C ILE A 746 -1.28 5.47 4.08
N SER A 747 -0.41 5.41 3.07
CA SER A 747 -0.77 4.89 1.75
C SER A 747 -1.13 3.41 1.79
N VAL A 748 -0.46 2.63 2.66
CA VAL A 748 -0.76 1.20 2.85
C VAL A 748 -2.18 1.03 3.38
N LEU A 749 -2.56 1.83 4.38
CA LEU A 749 -3.92 1.86 4.92
C LEU A 749 -4.96 2.12 3.82
N LEU A 750 -4.76 3.18 3.02
CA LEU A 750 -5.74 3.61 2.01
C LEU A 750 -5.83 2.69 0.80
N GLN A 751 -4.71 2.15 0.35
CA GLN A 751 -4.64 1.33 -0.85
C GLN A 751 -5.18 -0.07 -0.59
N ASN A 752 -4.89 -0.62 0.59
CA ASN A 752 -5.13 -2.03 0.86
C ASN A 752 -6.33 -2.24 1.77
N TYR A 753 -6.61 -1.39 2.75
CA TYR A 753 -7.60 -1.72 3.81
C TYR A 753 -8.87 -0.89 3.79
N MET A 754 -8.85 0.30 3.19
CA MET A 754 -9.99 1.18 3.22
C MET A 754 -10.94 0.90 2.05
N HIS A 755 -11.66 -0.22 2.11
CA HIS A 755 -12.65 -0.60 1.09
C HIS A 755 -13.95 0.20 1.18
N GLY A 756 -14.08 1.06 2.20
CA GLY A 756 -15.09 2.11 2.29
C GLY A 756 -14.66 3.45 1.65
N PHE A 757 -13.61 3.46 0.82
CA PHE A 757 -13.11 4.71 0.21
C PHE A 757 -14.17 5.41 -0.64
N GLY A 758 -14.84 4.68 -1.54
CA GLY A 758 -15.90 5.21 -2.38
C GLY A 758 -17.06 5.81 -1.58
N VAL A 759 -17.38 5.21 -0.43
CA VAL A 759 -18.45 5.63 0.48
C VAL A 759 -18.15 7.01 1.07
N ILE A 760 -16.95 7.16 1.65
CA ILE A 760 -16.51 8.43 2.24
C ILE A 760 -16.30 9.47 1.14
N HIS A 761 -15.70 9.07 0.02
CA HIS A 761 -15.49 9.95 -1.13
C HIS A 761 -16.81 10.51 -1.65
N GLN A 762 -17.84 9.66 -1.84
CA GLN A 762 -19.20 10.09 -2.18
C GLN A 762 -19.72 11.13 -1.18
N PHE A 763 -19.60 10.85 0.12
CA PHE A 763 -20.13 11.74 1.14
C PHE A 763 -19.51 13.13 1.02
N LEU A 764 -18.19 13.19 0.92
CA LEU A 764 -17.46 14.44 0.70
C LEU A 764 -17.89 15.13 -0.61
N MET A 765 -18.10 14.36 -1.70
CA MET A 765 -18.56 14.92 -2.98
C MET A 765 -19.98 15.47 -2.91
N SER A 766 -20.84 14.93 -2.04
CA SER A 766 -22.20 15.45 -1.86
C SER A 766 -22.25 16.80 -1.16
N LYS A 767 -21.16 17.19 -0.49
CA LYS A 767 -20.99 18.50 0.17
C LYS A 767 -20.45 19.58 -0.78
N MET A 768 -19.91 19.18 -1.94
CA MET A 768 -19.37 20.06 -2.99
C MET A 768 -20.44 20.50 -3.99
#